data_AF-A0A2K3Q661-F1
#
_entry.id   AF-A0A2K3Q661-F1
#
_cell.length_a   1.000
_cell.length_b   1.000
_cell.length_c   1.000
_cell.angle_alpha   90.00
_cell.angle_beta   90.00
_cell.angle_gamma   90.00
#
_symmetry.space_group_name_H-M   'P 1'
#
loop_
_entity.id
_entity.type
_entity.pdbx_description
1 polymer ?
#
loop_
_entity_poly.entity_id
_entity_poly.type
_entity_poly.pdbx_seq_one_letter_code
_entity_poly.pdbx_strand_id
1 'polypeptide(L)'
;NLGPQGTSLDVFHRPFVFCTLHRSLVYFQNCRFFVPLGRYRRHEMVLRKHELEGKLGEESLLIKSGLLRDENPLDQSPEFNDFLLACRHGDLRKCQELIALGVNINGKDRFDYTPLIIASLCGHYELVQLLLESGRPVGLTLLAGALAERNTFQGERCIYNALNDRIRNLLLQYDFSKTSDPYVYWSTHISSLLGRTTPPTSDISLVAGSRSFALHKFLLASRTPYFRRKLEGQPETATWNLAAAIPVEALQIALRYVYLGDLPRDLVPPGSPVSEEDVARGLDKISKQLEVERLWGAIMAGSDRRLARQRYQDEEERALRQIGDFFRANVLGMKMVVDTARVGHLGWGYDNAAYADVLLRADEQHDEEETDGVDETPTLNGQGIPTGSAARGDKKPRKSSLYPAHKAMLIRSEYFDRMFSGDFVESKKSTHLHVVTVDCTPAVLELVLTFLYTESTNCPLEHALDLLYAADMLFLDSLKSKAAVAISTLGSGTRNVLVDRTHSAGAGADGGEETGGDGGAHVVEMEPINIYDVIHAAWDLNVRRLEEFAARYLATRLEDYIDDPDFQELIRESAARIHRREETDTIELLDDIRYYLSERFRLRFEDAGLDEMLTGDDAAEFSPEAEPGGGKLANGHAEADVAAAEGEADGDDDAVRTLDGQTAEDEFASDAINYQILLGKIDAMLERLKLDA
;
A
#
# COMPACT_ATOMS: atom_id res chain seq x y z
N ASN A 1 -11.06 -68.74 44.07
CA ASN A 1 -10.86 -67.28 44.09
C ASN A 1 -11.34 -66.73 42.76
N LEU A 2 -12.26 -65.76 42.83
CA LEU A 2 -13.09 -65.27 41.72
C LEU A 2 -12.20 -64.62 40.63
N GLY A 3 -12.40 -64.81 39.33
CA GLY A 3 -13.63 -64.59 38.55
C GLY A 3 -13.41 -63.40 37.60
N PRO A 4 -13.42 -63.57 36.27
CA PRO A 4 -13.12 -62.49 35.29
C PRO A 4 -14.39 -61.77 34.77
N GLN A 5 -14.21 -60.87 33.79
CA GLN A 5 -15.18 -60.01 33.02
C GLN A 5 -15.08 -58.50 33.42
N GLY A 6 -15.20 -57.51 32.51
CA GLY A 6 -15.32 -57.56 31.05
C GLY A 6 -15.24 -56.16 30.37
N THR A 7 -14.74 -56.14 29.13
CA THR A 7 -14.94 -55.19 28.01
C THR A 7 -15.44 -53.73 28.19
N SER A 8 -14.79 -52.83 27.41
CA SER A 8 -15.39 -51.68 26.67
C SER A 8 -15.81 -50.43 27.48
N LEU A 9 -15.70 -49.19 26.98
CA LEU A 9 -14.95 -48.56 25.87
C LEU A 9 -15.20 -47.05 26.05
N ASP A 10 -14.18 -46.21 26.20
CA ASP A 10 -14.41 -44.77 26.45
C ASP A 10 -13.43 -43.82 25.75
N VAL A 11 -13.94 -42.63 25.44
CA VAL A 11 -13.42 -41.73 24.40
C VAL A 11 -12.21 -40.91 24.88
N PHE A 12 -11.16 -40.83 24.06
CA PHE A 12 -9.98 -40.00 24.32
C PHE A 12 -10.26 -38.51 24.05
N HIS A 13 -10.72 -37.78 25.05
CA HIS A 13 -10.26 -36.40 25.24
C HIS A 13 -8.94 -36.42 26.02
N ARG A 14 -7.91 -35.72 25.54
CA ARG A 14 -6.72 -35.41 26.33
C ARG A 14 -6.50 -33.89 26.38
N PRO A 15 -6.33 -33.30 27.57
CA PRO A 15 -6.25 -31.85 27.73
C PRO A 15 -4.86 -31.30 27.41
N PHE A 16 -4.83 -30.00 27.14
CA PHE A 16 -3.63 -29.16 27.07
C PHE A 16 -2.80 -29.25 28.37
N VAL A 17 -1.47 -29.16 28.24
CA VAL A 17 -0.56 -28.94 29.37
C VAL A 17 0.25 -27.67 29.11
N PHE A 18 0.04 -26.67 29.97
CA PHE A 18 0.85 -25.46 30.08
C PHE A 18 2.33 -25.83 30.34
N CYS A 19 3.26 -25.11 29.72
CA CYS A 19 4.68 -25.19 30.07
C CYS A 19 5.34 -23.81 30.09
N THR A 20 5.07 -23.05 31.15
CA THR A 20 5.87 -21.90 31.56
C THR A 20 7.12 -22.40 32.28
N LEU A 21 8.30 -22.28 31.67
CA LEU A 21 9.56 -22.46 32.39
C LEU A 21 10.65 -21.45 31.96
N HIS A 22 11.41 -21.03 32.97
CA HIS A 22 12.43 -19.98 32.89
C HIS A 22 13.63 -20.31 32.02
N ARG A 23 14.39 -19.25 31.67
CA ARG A 23 15.81 -19.27 31.28
C ARG A 23 16.59 -20.45 31.90
N SER A 24 16.98 -21.41 31.07
CA SER A 24 18.25 -22.13 31.15
C SER A 24 18.48 -22.97 29.91
N LEU A 25 19.74 -23.30 29.63
CA LEU A 25 20.12 -24.29 28.62
C LEU A 25 19.49 -25.65 28.95
N VAL A 26 19.37 -26.50 27.92
CA VAL A 26 18.97 -27.92 27.98
C VAL A 26 17.48 -28.17 28.20
N TYR A 27 16.76 -28.50 27.11
CA TYR A 27 16.00 -29.76 26.96
C TYR A 27 15.26 -29.80 25.61
N PHE A 28 15.91 -30.33 24.56
CA PHE A 28 15.19 -30.94 23.43
C PHE A 28 16.01 -32.12 22.88
N GLN A 29 15.94 -33.19 23.65
CA GLN A 29 16.46 -34.51 23.34
C GLN A 29 15.24 -35.46 23.33
N ASN A 30 15.14 -36.32 22.31
CA ASN A 30 14.12 -37.37 22.14
C ASN A 30 12.71 -36.93 21.68
N CYS A 31 12.57 -36.70 20.37
CA CYS A 31 11.45 -37.29 19.61
C CYS A 31 11.99 -37.94 18.34
N ARG A 32 12.09 -39.27 18.35
CA ARG A 32 12.38 -40.08 17.15
C ARG A 32 11.08 -40.30 16.39
N PHE A 33 10.90 -39.63 15.26
CA PHE A 33 10.07 -40.18 14.17
C PHE A 33 10.87 -40.12 12.88
N PHE A 34 11.18 -41.30 12.35
CA PHE A 34 11.99 -41.51 11.15
C PHE A 34 11.08 -42.17 10.12
N VAL A 35 10.74 -41.43 9.05
CA VAL A 35 9.96 -41.95 7.93
C VAL A 35 10.89 -42.02 6.70
N PRO A 36 10.89 -43.11 5.90
CA PRO A 36 11.96 -43.33 4.91
C PRO A 36 11.81 -42.43 3.67
N LEU A 37 12.96 -41.98 3.15
CA LEU A 37 13.06 -41.15 1.94
C LEU A 37 12.57 -41.89 0.68
N GLY A 38 11.46 -41.40 0.10
CA GLY A 38 11.05 -41.69 -1.27
C GLY A 38 11.81 -40.81 -2.28
N ARG A 39 12.24 -41.39 -3.41
CA ARG A 39 13.12 -40.72 -4.39
C ARG A 39 12.43 -39.57 -5.14
N TYR A 40 12.95 -38.35 -5.06
CA TYR A 40 12.81 -37.33 -6.11
C TYR A 40 14.15 -36.62 -6.42
N ARG A 41 14.31 -36.16 -7.66
CA ARG A 41 15.61 -35.76 -8.25
C ARG A 41 15.90 -34.26 -8.17
N ARG A 42 16.68 -33.85 -7.17
CA ARG A 42 17.82 -32.90 -7.20
C ARG A 42 18.18 -32.61 -5.74
N HIS A 43 19.44 -32.79 -5.37
CA HIS A 43 19.86 -32.76 -3.97
C HIS A 43 20.06 -31.30 -3.50
N GLU A 44 18.97 -30.62 -3.14
CA GLU A 44 19.05 -29.45 -2.24
C GLU A 44 19.12 -29.99 -0.81
N MET A 45 20.27 -29.80 -0.14
CA MET A 45 20.49 -30.35 1.20
C MET A 45 19.89 -29.41 2.25
N VAL A 46 18.81 -29.86 2.90
CA VAL A 46 18.37 -29.28 4.19
C VAL A 46 19.49 -29.50 5.22
N LEU A 47 19.92 -28.43 5.88
CA LEU A 47 21.01 -28.46 6.85
C LEU A 47 20.64 -29.28 8.10
N ARG A 48 21.64 -29.93 8.68
CA ARG A 48 21.47 -30.69 9.93
C ARG A 48 21.51 -29.75 11.13
N LYS A 49 20.83 -30.12 12.22
CA LYS A 49 20.73 -29.32 13.47
C LYS A 49 22.05 -28.67 13.93
N HIS A 50 23.15 -29.43 13.97
CA HIS A 50 24.46 -28.93 14.38
C HIS A 50 25.09 -27.92 13.40
N GLU A 51 24.80 -28.04 12.10
CA GLU A 51 25.23 -27.09 11.06
C GLU A 51 24.44 -25.77 11.20
N LEU A 52 23.15 -25.85 11.57
CA LEU A 52 22.30 -24.71 11.89
C LEU A 52 22.75 -23.99 13.17
N GLU A 53 23.08 -24.72 14.23
CA GLU A 53 23.59 -24.17 15.49
C GLU A 53 24.95 -23.46 15.29
N GLY A 54 25.83 -24.01 14.43
CA GLY A 54 27.08 -23.36 14.03
C GLY A 54 26.84 -22.03 13.31
N LYS A 55 25.97 -22.04 12.28
CA LYS A 55 25.60 -20.82 11.55
C LYS A 55 24.97 -19.74 12.44
N LEU A 56 24.10 -20.12 13.39
CA LEU A 56 23.54 -19.16 14.37
C LEU A 56 24.64 -18.51 15.22
N GLY A 57 25.66 -19.28 15.62
CA GLY A 57 26.80 -18.77 16.38
C GLY A 57 27.58 -17.71 15.59
N GLU A 58 27.90 -18.00 14.33
CA GLU A 58 28.54 -17.08 13.40
C GLU A 58 27.68 -15.83 13.15
N GLU A 59 26.40 -16.02 12.82
CA GLU A 59 25.41 -14.96 12.61
C GLU A 59 25.28 -14.03 13.81
N SER A 60 25.17 -14.58 15.03
CA SER A 60 25.09 -13.81 16.27
C SER A 60 26.35 -12.99 16.53
N LEU A 61 27.53 -13.46 16.11
CA LEU A 61 28.78 -12.69 16.20
C LEU A 61 28.82 -11.56 15.16
N LEU A 62 28.34 -11.80 13.93
CA LEU A 62 28.24 -10.77 12.89
C LEU A 62 27.24 -9.65 13.26
N ILE A 63 26.11 -10.00 13.88
CA ILE A 63 25.15 -9.03 14.43
C ILE A 63 25.76 -8.27 15.62
N LYS A 64 26.38 -8.96 16.59
CA LYS A 64 27.03 -8.31 17.76
C LYS A 64 28.19 -7.39 17.39
N SER A 65 28.88 -7.66 16.28
CA SER A 65 29.94 -6.80 15.74
C SER A 65 29.40 -5.65 14.88
N GLY A 66 28.08 -5.57 14.67
CA GLY A 66 27.43 -4.52 13.88
C GLY A 66 27.65 -4.63 12.37
N LEU A 67 28.21 -5.75 11.88
CA LEU A 67 28.42 -5.94 10.44
C LEU A 67 27.12 -6.33 9.71
N LEU A 68 26.20 -6.97 10.44
CA LEU A 68 24.93 -7.51 9.94
C LEU A 68 23.74 -6.90 10.70
N ARG A 69 22.69 -6.48 9.99
CA ARG A 69 21.40 -6.04 10.56
C ARG A 69 20.69 -7.24 11.20
N ASP A 70 20.07 -7.03 12.37
CA ASP A 70 19.20 -8.03 13.00
C ASP A 70 17.79 -7.94 12.39
N GLU A 71 17.57 -8.75 11.36
CA GLU A 71 16.29 -8.86 10.64
C GLU A 71 15.17 -9.47 11.51
N ASN A 72 15.52 -10.09 12.64
CA ASN A 72 14.58 -10.77 13.52
C ASN A 72 14.78 -10.29 14.97
N PRO A 73 14.47 -9.01 15.28
CA PRO A 73 14.68 -8.45 16.60
C PRO A 73 13.84 -9.20 17.65
N LEU A 74 14.38 -9.28 18.87
CA LEU A 74 13.67 -9.85 20.02
C LEU A 74 12.53 -8.91 20.43
N ASP A 75 11.29 -9.32 20.17
CA ASP A 75 10.09 -8.57 20.55
C ASP A 75 9.45 -9.22 21.78
N GLN A 76 9.07 -8.39 22.74
CA GLN A 76 8.45 -8.77 24.01
C GLN A 76 7.20 -7.94 24.33
N SER A 77 6.72 -7.15 23.36
CA SER A 77 5.48 -6.38 23.48
C SER A 77 4.28 -7.33 23.71
N PRO A 78 3.28 -6.94 24.52
CA PRO A 78 2.09 -7.78 24.72
C PRO A 78 1.36 -8.03 23.39
N GLU A 79 1.30 -7.04 22.50
CA GLU A 79 0.69 -7.13 21.17
C GLU A 79 1.35 -8.20 20.30
N PHE A 80 2.69 -8.30 20.33
CA PHE A 80 3.41 -9.37 19.63
C PHE A 80 3.17 -10.76 20.27
N ASN A 81 3.06 -10.84 21.60
CA ASN A 81 2.74 -12.12 22.26
C ASN A 81 1.32 -12.60 21.90
N ASP A 82 0.35 -11.68 21.82
CA ASP A 82 -1.01 -11.99 21.38
C ASP A 82 -1.05 -12.39 19.89
N PHE A 83 -0.22 -11.78 19.05
CA PHE A 83 -0.05 -12.19 17.65
C PHE A 83 0.55 -13.60 17.52
N LEU A 84 1.55 -13.95 18.33
CA LEU A 84 2.10 -15.32 18.38
C LEU A 84 1.06 -16.34 18.89
N LEU A 85 0.16 -15.92 19.78
CA LEU A 85 -0.93 -16.76 20.26
C LEU A 85 -1.98 -16.99 19.16
N ALA A 86 -2.43 -15.93 18.46
CA ALA A 86 -3.28 -16.04 17.29
C ALA A 86 -2.65 -16.95 16.22
N CYS A 87 -1.34 -16.79 15.95
CA CYS A 87 -0.61 -17.66 15.02
C CYS A 87 -0.54 -19.13 15.45
N ARG A 88 -0.58 -19.41 16.75
CA ARG A 88 -0.63 -20.78 17.29
C ARG A 88 -2.02 -21.39 17.10
N HIS A 89 -3.08 -20.61 17.31
CA HIS A 89 -4.47 -21.06 17.12
C HIS A 89 -4.86 -21.16 15.63
N GLY A 90 -4.20 -20.41 14.75
CA GLY A 90 -4.55 -20.35 13.32
C GLY A 90 -5.64 -19.33 13.01
N ASP A 91 -5.86 -18.37 13.92
CA ASP A 91 -6.90 -17.35 13.81
C ASP A 91 -6.51 -16.29 12.77
N LEU A 92 -6.97 -16.48 11.53
CA LEU A 92 -6.66 -15.62 10.40
C LEU A 92 -7.16 -14.18 10.59
N ARG A 93 -8.36 -13.98 11.17
CA ARG A 93 -8.97 -12.65 11.34
C ARG A 93 -8.15 -11.83 12.35
N LYS A 94 -7.91 -12.40 13.54
CA LYS A 94 -7.11 -11.75 14.57
C LYS A 94 -5.65 -11.53 14.13
N CYS A 95 -5.09 -12.43 13.31
CA CYS A 95 -3.80 -12.19 12.68
C CYS A 95 -3.83 -11.00 11.69
N GLN A 96 -4.87 -10.85 10.87
CA GLN A 96 -5.01 -9.71 9.95
C GLN A 96 -5.16 -8.37 10.69
N GLU A 97 -5.97 -8.34 11.76
CA GLU A 97 -6.14 -7.16 12.63
C GLU A 97 -4.81 -6.72 13.27
N LEU A 98 -4.08 -7.65 13.88
CA LEU A 98 -2.79 -7.36 14.52
C LEU A 98 -1.71 -6.97 13.51
N ILE A 99 -1.76 -7.50 12.28
CA ILE A 99 -0.93 -7.05 11.15
C ILE A 99 -1.30 -5.61 10.75
N ALA A 100 -2.59 -5.26 10.69
CA ALA A 100 -3.04 -3.90 10.40
C ALA A 100 -2.64 -2.88 11.48
N LEU A 101 -2.57 -3.32 12.76
CA LEU A 101 -2.05 -2.54 13.88
C LEU A 101 -0.51 -2.36 13.85
N GLY A 102 0.19 -2.94 12.88
CA GLY A 102 1.63 -2.74 12.68
C GLY A 102 2.55 -3.62 13.53
N VAL A 103 2.04 -4.75 14.05
CA VAL A 103 2.87 -5.72 14.79
C VAL A 103 4.01 -6.25 13.90
N ASN A 104 5.21 -6.36 14.46
CA ASN A 104 6.39 -6.80 13.71
C ASN A 104 6.34 -8.30 13.38
N ILE A 105 5.88 -8.62 12.16
CA ILE A 105 5.78 -9.99 11.63
C ILE A 105 7.12 -10.74 11.64
N ASN A 106 8.25 -10.03 11.56
CA ASN A 106 9.60 -10.61 11.55
C ASN A 106 10.23 -10.71 12.95
N GLY A 107 9.58 -10.18 13.99
CA GLY A 107 10.02 -10.30 15.37
C GLY A 107 10.17 -11.76 15.80
N LYS A 108 10.95 -11.99 16.86
CA LYS A 108 11.11 -13.30 17.48
C LYS A 108 10.87 -13.25 18.98
N ASP A 109 10.37 -14.35 19.52
CA ASP A 109 10.18 -14.52 20.96
C ASP A 109 11.48 -14.87 21.71
N ARG A 110 11.37 -15.02 23.03
CA ARG A 110 12.43 -15.47 23.95
C ARG A 110 13.00 -16.87 23.68
N PHE A 111 12.45 -17.63 22.72
CA PHE A 111 12.87 -18.97 22.30
C PHE A 111 13.33 -18.99 20.82
N ASP A 112 13.57 -17.80 20.23
CA ASP A 112 13.90 -17.56 18.83
C ASP A 112 12.82 -18.06 17.84
N TYR A 113 11.54 -18.15 18.24
CA TYR A 113 10.44 -18.41 17.32
C TYR A 113 9.91 -17.12 16.71
N THR A 114 9.85 -17.08 15.37
CA THR A 114 9.09 -16.08 14.61
C THR A 114 7.65 -16.57 14.39
N PRO A 115 6.67 -15.67 14.13
CA PRO A 115 5.29 -16.02 13.80
C PRO A 115 5.18 -17.10 12.70
N LEU A 116 6.01 -16.98 11.66
CA LEU A 116 6.05 -17.94 10.55
C LEU A 116 6.52 -19.34 10.96
N ILE A 117 7.46 -19.46 11.90
CA ILE A 117 7.87 -20.77 12.43
C ILE A 117 6.73 -21.38 13.26
N ILE A 118 5.99 -20.57 14.04
CA ILE A 118 4.82 -21.06 14.80
C ILE A 118 3.74 -21.56 13.84
N ALA A 119 3.34 -20.78 12.85
CA ALA A 119 2.34 -21.18 11.86
C ALA A 119 2.74 -22.48 11.13
N SER A 120 4.02 -22.60 10.75
CA SER A 120 4.56 -23.79 10.07
C SER A 120 4.60 -25.04 10.96
N LEU A 121 4.88 -24.87 12.26
CA LEU A 121 4.92 -25.93 13.26
C LEU A 121 3.51 -26.39 13.67
N CYS A 122 2.56 -25.46 13.76
CA CYS A 122 1.15 -25.76 14.02
C CYS A 122 0.42 -26.33 12.80
N GLY A 123 0.94 -26.11 11.59
CA GLY A 123 0.42 -26.72 10.35
C GLY A 123 -0.62 -25.88 9.61
N HIS A 124 -0.76 -24.59 9.96
CA HIS A 124 -1.76 -23.68 9.40
C HIS A 124 -1.31 -23.18 8.02
N TYR A 125 -1.72 -23.87 6.96
CA TYR A 125 -1.27 -23.59 5.58
C TYR A 125 -1.69 -22.20 5.11
N GLU A 126 -2.94 -21.83 5.37
CA GLU A 126 -3.57 -20.57 4.99
C GLU A 126 -2.90 -19.39 5.71
N LEU A 127 -2.52 -19.57 6.98
CA LEU A 127 -1.79 -18.57 7.75
C LEU A 127 -0.33 -18.46 7.28
N VAL A 128 0.34 -19.58 6.95
CA VAL A 128 1.69 -19.51 6.34
C VAL A 128 1.62 -18.80 5.00
N GLN A 129 0.62 -19.07 4.17
CA GLN A 129 0.39 -18.35 2.92
C GLN A 129 0.17 -16.85 3.19
N LEU A 130 -0.70 -16.48 4.12
CA LEU A 130 -0.95 -15.09 4.50
C LEU A 130 0.31 -14.37 5.01
N LEU A 131 1.13 -15.01 5.84
CA LEU A 131 2.38 -14.44 6.35
C LEU A 131 3.46 -14.29 5.25
N LEU A 132 3.38 -15.06 4.16
CA LEU A 132 4.26 -14.95 2.99
C LEU A 132 3.73 -13.97 1.93
N GLU A 133 2.40 -13.80 1.87
CA GLU A 133 1.69 -12.93 0.94
C GLU A 133 1.44 -11.53 1.50
N SER A 134 1.56 -11.31 2.81
CA SER A 134 1.51 -9.99 3.45
C SER A 134 2.63 -9.03 3.03
N GLY A 135 3.64 -9.53 2.29
CA GLY A 135 4.63 -8.74 1.56
C GLY A 135 4.30 -8.44 0.10
N ARG A 136 3.11 -8.83 -0.39
CA ARG A 136 2.53 -8.38 -1.66
C ARG A 136 1.51 -7.28 -1.34
N PRO A 137 1.27 -6.32 -2.26
CA PRO A 137 0.24 -5.32 -2.08
C PRO A 137 -1.16 -5.96 -2.13
N VAL A 138 -1.69 -6.32 -0.96
CA VAL A 138 -3.10 -6.64 -0.73
C VAL A 138 -3.65 -5.56 0.19
N GLY A 139 -3.92 -4.39 -0.39
CA GLY A 139 -4.31 -3.20 0.37
C GLY A 139 -3.13 -2.42 0.93
N LEU A 140 -3.26 -1.93 2.17
CA LEU A 140 -2.61 -0.69 2.58
C LEU A 140 -1.24 -0.84 3.24
N THR A 141 -0.95 -2.00 3.83
CA THR A 141 0.19 -2.14 4.72
C THR A 141 1.40 -2.60 3.93
N LEU A 142 2.36 -1.69 3.75
CA LEU A 142 3.67 -1.98 3.15
C LEU A 142 4.58 -2.68 4.18
N LEU A 143 4.10 -3.79 4.73
CA LEU A 143 4.84 -4.63 5.67
C LEU A 143 5.69 -5.63 4.88
N ALA A 144 6.94 -5.81 5.31
CA ALA A 144 7.78 -6.87 4.78
C ALA A 144 7.17 -8.23 5.15
N GLY A 145 6.76 -9.00 4.14
CA GLY A 145 6.30 -10.38 4.33
C GLY A 145 7.33 -11.22 5.08
N ALA A 146 6.88 -12.24 5.80
CA ALA A 146 7.70 -12.95 6.77
C ALA A 146 8.97 -13.54 6.15
N LEU A 147 10.13 -13.16 6.70
CA LEU A 147 11.45 -13.43 6.14
C LEU A 147 11.89 -14.89 6.36
N ALA A 148 11.59 -15.75 5.38
CA ALA A 148 11.97 -17.17 5.38
C ALA A 148 13.12 -17.50 4.39
N GLU A 149 14.20 -16.71 4.39
CA GLU A 149 15.32 -16.97 3.47
C GLU A 149 15.90 -18.39 3.64
N ARG A 150 15.99 -19.16 2.54
CA ARG A 150 16.46 -20.57 2.53
C ARG A 150 17.93 -20.81 2.93
N ASN A 151 18.62 -19.79 3.43
CA ASN A 151 20.00 -19.87 3.93
C ASN A 151 20.16 -19.27 5.34
N THR A 152 19.12 -18.68 5.93
CA THR A 152 19.15 -18.15 7.31
C THR A 152 18.77 -19.23 8.31
N PHE A 153 19.20 -19.06 9.55
CA PHE A 153 18.81 -19.94 10.65
C PHE A 153 17.27 -20.03 10.81
N GLN A 154 16.55 -18.92 10.64
CA GLN A 154 15.10 -18.87 10.78
C GLN A 154 14.35 -19.51 9.61
N GLY A 155 14.77 -19.26 8.35
CA GLY A 155 14.16 -19.89 7.18
C GLY A 155 14.35 -21.41 7.16
N GLU A 156 15.56 -21.88 7.48
CA GLU A 156 15.85 -23.32 7.61
C GLU A 156 15.10 -23.98 8.79
N ARG A 157 14.96 -23.29 9.93
CA ARG A 157 14.11 -23.78 11.04
C ARG A 157 12.64 -23.84 10.65
N CYS A 158 12.14 -22.88 9.88
CA CYS A 158 10.77 -22.88 9.36
C CYS A 158 10.53 -24.11 8.45
N ILE A 159 11.43 -24.37 7.49
CA ILE A 159 11.36 -25.54 6.61
C ILE A 159 11.54 -26.85 7.39
N TYR A 160 12.43 -26.90 8.39
CA TYR A 160 12.64 -28.08 9.23
C TYR A 160 11.39 -28.43 10.05
N ASN A 161 10.77 -27.42 10.68
CA ASN A 161 9.60 -27.58 11.55
C ASN A 161 8.25 -27.63 10.81
N ALA A 162 8.23 -27.52 9.47
CA ALA A 162 7.00 -27.60 8.69
C ALA A 162 6.28 -28.94 8.91
N LEU A 163 5.09 -28.88 9.52
CA LEU A 163 4.30 -30.07 9.91
C LEU A 163 3.91 -30.93 8.70
N ASN A 164 3.54 -30.28 7.59
CA ASN A 164 3.01 -30.90 6.39
C ASN A 164 3.90 -30.65 5.17
N ASP A 165 4.05 -31.65 4.29
CA ASP A 165 4.80 -31.51 3.04
C ASP A 165 4.21 -30.46 2.10
N ARG A 166 2.91 -30.14 2.21
CA ARG A 166 2.27 -29.03 1.48
C ARG A 166 2.88 -27.67 1.87
N ILE A 167 3.14 -27.45 3.17
CA ILE A 167 3.79 -26.25 3.70
C ILE A 167 5.27 -26.24 3.34
N ARG A 168 5.96 -27.38 3.50
CA ARG A 168 7.35 -27.56 3.07
C ARG A 168 7.54 -27.20 1.58
N ASN A 169 6.64 -27.66 0.71
CA ASN A 169 6.66 -27.37 -0.71
C ASN A 169 6.32 -25.90 -1.01
N LEU A 170 5.40 -25.27 -0.29
CA LEU A 170 5.12 -23.83 -0.41
C LEU A 170 6.38 -22.99 -0.11
N LEU A 171 7.05 -23.26 1.02
CA LEU A 171 8.30 -22.61 1.42
C LEU A 171 9.45 -22.90 0.42
N LEU A 172 9.49 -24.10 -0.16
CA LEU A 172 10.44 -24.49 -1.21
C LEU A 172 10.07 -24.02 -2.63
N GLN A 173 8.89 -23.41 -2.81
CA GLN A 173 8.51 -22.74 -4.06
C GLN A 173 8.70 -21.23 -3.98
N TYR A 174 8.48 -20.61 -2.81
CA TYR A 174 8.60 -19.16 -2.63
C TYR A 174 10.04 -18.66 -2.81
N ASP A 175 10.29 -17.76 -3.77
CA ASP A 175 11.60 -17.14 -3.99
C ASP A 175 11.72 -15.84 -3.18
N PHE A 176 12.17 -15.99 -1.93
CA PHE A 176 12.40 -14.91 -0.96
C PHE A 176 13.42 -13.84 -1.40
N SER A 177 13.99 -13.91 -2.60
CA SER A 177 14.90 -12.87 -3.11
C SER A 177 14.21 -11.63 -3.66
N LYS A 178 12.89 -11.65 -3.88
CA LYS A 178 12.16 -10.60 -4.62
C LYS A 178 10.97 -9.98 -3.89
N THR A 179 10.66 -10.44 -2.67
CA THR A 179 9.45 -10.04 -1.93
C THR A 179 9.70 -9.19 -0.69
N SER A 180 10.95 -8.92 -0.31
CA SER A 180 11.29 -8.13 0.89
C SER A 180 11.77 -6.70 0.62
N ASP A 181 12.22 -6.39 -0.60
CA ASP A 181 12.65 -5.05 -0.97
C ASP A 181 11.52 -4.29 -1.70
N PRO A 182 11.08 -3.11 -1.20
CA PRO A 182 10.08 -2.29 -1.88
C PRO A 182 10.59 -1.61 -3.17
N TYR A 183 11.91 -1.56 -3.39
CA TYR A 183 12.52 -0.79 -4.47
C TYR A 183 12.96 -1.62 -5.69
N VAL A 184 12.73 -2.94 -5.70
CA VAL A 184 13.17 -3.87 -6.77
C VAL A 184 12.83 -3.37 -8.17
N TYR A 185 11.63 -2.82 -8.38
CA TYR A 185 11.22 -2.29 -9.69
C TYR A 185 12.03 -1.04 -10.09
N TRP A 186 12.31 -0.16 -9.14
CA TRP A 186 13.14 1.04 -9.33
C TRP A 186 14.60 0.65 -9.63
N SER A 187 15.22 -0.23 -8.84
CA SER A 187 16.62 -0.62 -9.04
C SER A 187 16.85 -1.49 -10.27
N THR A 188 15.89 -2.36 -10.60
CA THR A 188 15.86 -3.10 -11.88
C THR A 188 15.76 -2.15 -13.07
N HIS A 189 14.95 -1.10 -12.98
CA HIS A 189 14.87 -0.07 -14.02
C HIS A 189 16.21 0.63 -14.22
N ILE A 190 16.82 1.16 -13.16
CA ILE A 190 18.15 1.81 -13.22
C ILE A 190 19.20 0.86 -13.80
N SER A 191 19.19 -0.41 -13.40
CA SER A 191 20.09 -1.44 -13.93
C SER A 191 19.91 -1.67 -15.43
N SER A 192 18.67 -1.65 -15.92
CA SER A 192 18.35 -1.86 -17.33
C SER A 192 18.92 -0.77 -18.25
N LEU A 193 19.03 0.47 -17.75
CA LEU A 193 19.54 1.62 -18.50
C LEU A 193 20.98 1.44 -19.01
N LEU A 194 21.79 0.59 -18.37
CA LEU A 194 23.16 0.31 -18.80
C LEU A 194 23.23 -0.53 -20.09
N GLY A 195 22.17 -1.27 -20.42
CA GLY A 195 22.07 -2.13 -21.62
C GLY A 195 20.99 -1.71 -22.62
N ARG A 196 20.12 -0.75 -22.27
CA ARG A 196 18.99 -0.32 -23.10
C ARG A 196 19.46 0.53 -24.28
N THR A 197 19.01 0.17 -25.49
CA THR A 197 19.31 0.89 -26.74
C THR A 197 18.11 1.65 -27.30
N THR A 198 16.90 1.21 -26.98
CA THR A 198 15.62 1.79 -27.42
C THR A 198 14.72 2.07 -26.21
N PRO A 199 14.23 3.29 -26.00
CA PRO A 199 14.54 4.51 -26.76
C PRO A 199 15.95 5.03 -26.42
N PRO A 200 16.56 5.87 -27.28
CA PRO A 200 17.87 6.45 -27.03
C PRO A 200 17.77 7.52 -25.93
N THR A 201 18.26 7.18 -24.74
CA THR A 201 18.19 8.01 -23.51
C THR A 201 19.55 8.49 -23.00
N SER A 202 20.65 8.03 -23.62
CA SER A 202 22.02 8.37 -23.23
C SER A 202 22.47 9.73 -23.78
N ASP A 203 23.18 10.47 -22.95
CA ASP A 203 23.63 11.86 -23.17
C ASP A 203 25.17 12.02 -23.07
N ILE A 204 25.88 11.00 -22.60
CA ILE A 204 27.34 10.94 -22.49
C ILE A 204 27.88 9.55 -22.87
N SER A 205 29.01 9.52 -23.59
CA SER A 205 29.71 8.28 -23.94
C SER A 205 31.06 8.16 -23.23
N LEU A 206 31.26 7.05 -22.50
CA LEU A 206 32.55 6.72 -21.87
C LEU A 206 33.33 5.76 -22.77
N VAL A 207 34.50 6.20 -23.25
CA VAL A 207 35.35 5.44 -24.18
C VAL A 207 36.52 4.81 -23.42
N ALA A 208 36.70 3.50 -23.59
CA ALA A 208 37.75 2.72 -22.96
C ALA A 208 38.42 1.81 -23.99
N GLY A 209 39.51 2.32 -24.59
CA GLY A 209 40.18 1.67 -25.72
C GLY A 209 39.26 1.58 -26.93
N SER A 210 38.91 0.36 -27.34
CA SER A 210 37.99 0.09 -28.46
C SER A 210 36.52 -0.05 -28.06
N ARG A 211 36.19 0.00 -26.76
CA ARG A 211 34.81 -0.08 -26.26
C ARG A 211 34.28 1.32 -25.92
N SER A 212 32.99 1.53 -26.16
CA SER A 212 32.25 2.73 -25.74
C SER A 212 31.03 2.31 -24.94
N PHE A 213 30.75 3.04 -23.86
CA PHE A 213 29.60 2.84 -22.98
C PHE A 213 28.70 4.07 -23.07
N ALA A 214 27.45 3.87 -23.50
CA ALA A 214 26.43 4.91 -23.55
C ALA A 214 25.79 5.05 -22.16
N LEU A 215 25.86 6.23 -21.55
CA LEU A 215 25.49 6.49 -20.15
C LEU A 215 24.70 7.80 -20.02
N HIS A 216 24.31 8.11 -18.78
CA HIS A 216 23.43 9.21 -18.39
C HIS A 216 24.15 10.18 -17.43
N LYS A 217 24.26 11.47 -17.76
CA LYS A 217 24.94 12.50 -16.97
C LYS A 217 24.31 12.65 -15.59
N PHE A 218 22.97 12.66 -15.50
CA PHE A 218 22.26 12.81 -14.22
C PHE A 218 22.55 11.65 -13.24
N LEU A 219 22.66 10.40 -13.72
CA LEU A 219 23.07 9.26 -12.87
C LEU A 219 24.53 9.37 -12.45
N LEU A 220 25.42 9.76 -13.36
CA LEU A 220 26.83 9.94 -13.02
C LEU A 220 27.03 11.09 -12.01
N ALA A 221 26.32 12.21 -12.17
CA ALA A 221 26.37 13.37 -11.28
C ALA A 221 25.66 13.15 -9.92
N SER A 222 24.60 12.35 -9.85
CA SER A 222 23.96 12.00 -8.58
C SER A 222 24.78 10.95 -7.81
N ARG A 223 25.25 9.89 -8.48
CA ARG A 223 25.92 8.75 -7.83
C ARG A 223 27.41 8.97 -7.55
N THR A 224 28.13 9.72 -8.39
CA THR A 224 29.59 9.91 -8.26
C THR A 224 29.98 11.39 -8.08
N PRO A 225 30.67 11.75 -6.97
CA PRO A 225 31.10 13.13 -6.75
C PRO A 225 32.11 13.64 -7.79
N TYR A 226 32.90 12.75 -8.40
CA TYR A 226 33.82 13.09 -9.48
C TYR A 226 33.07 13.63 -10.72
N PHE A 227 32.08 12.89 -11.25
CA PHE A 227 31.35 13.35 -12.41
C PHE A 227 30.45 14.55 -12.09
N ARG A 228 29.95 14.68 -10.85
CA ARG A 228 29.26 15.88 -10.40
C ARG A 228 30.10 17.14 -10.65
N ARG A 229 31.27 17.25 -10.00
CA ARG A 229 32.14 18.42 -10.12
C ARG A 229 32.67 18.63 -11.54
N LYS A 230 32.86 17.54 -12.30
CA LYS A 230 33.29 17.63 -13.71
C LYS A 230 32.19 18.18 -14.62
N LEU A 231 30.95 17.70 -14.48
CA LEU A 231 29.83 18.10 -15.33
C LEU A 231 29.27 19.48 -14.91
N GLU A 232 29.33 19.85 -13.63
CA GLU A 232 29.06 21.21 -13.16
C GLU A 232 30.02 22.25 -13.79
N GLY A 233 31.28 21.87 -14.03
CA GLY A 233 32.27 22.74 -14.69
C GLY A 233 32.28 22.68 -16.22
N GLN A 234 31.77 21.59 -16.82
CA GLN A 234 31.78 21.31 -18.27
C GLN A 234 30.53 20.49 -18.69
N PRO A 235 29.31 21.08 -18.63
CA PRO A 235 28.07 20.37 -18.92
C PRO A 235 27.98 19.86 -20.37
N GLU A 236 28.68 20.51 -21.30
CA GLU A 236 28.81 20.15 -22.71
C GLU A 236 29.63 18.86 -22.97
N THR A 237 30.19 18.23 -21.92
CA THR A 237 30.98 17.00 -22.02
C THR A 237 30.15 15.84 -22.61
N ALA A 238 30.27 15.60 -23.92
CA ALA A 238 29.64 14.48 -24.61
C ALA A 238 30.45 13.17 -24.52
N THR A 239 31.78 13.26 -24.34
CA THR A 239 32.67 12.09 -24.29
C THR A 239 33.67 12.16 -23.13
N TRP A 240 33.92 11.02 -22.49
CA TRP A 240 34.93 10.88 -21.44
C TRP A 240 35.83 9.67 -21.74
N ASN A 241 37.14 9.87 -21.74
CA ASN A 241 38.11 8.82 -22.06
C ASN A 241 38.71 8.22 -20.79
N LEU A 242 38.64 6.89 -20.66
CA LEU A 242 39.31 6.15 -19.59
C LEU A 242 40.83 6.23 -19.74
N ALA A 243 41.54 6.41 -18.62
CA ALA A 243 42.99 6.33 -18.61
C ALA A 243 43.47 4.92 -18.99
N ALA A 244 44.38 4.80 -19.96
CA ALA A 244 44.90 3.52 -20.47
C ALA A 244 45.56 2.60 -19.43
N ALA A 245 45.81 3.10 -18.21
CA ALA A 245 46.34 2.35 -17.07
C ALA A 245 45.26 1.63 -16.22
N ILE A 246 44.00 1.62 -16.67
CA ILE A 246 42.84 0.96 -16.04
C ILE A 246 42.21 -0.01 -17.06
N PRO A 247 42.09 -1.32 -16.75
CA PRO A 247 41.39 -2.29 -17.60
C PRO A 247 39.92 -1.96 -17.81
N VAL A 248 39.35 -2.36 -18.94
CA VAL A 248 37.96 -2.05 -19.29
C VAL A 248 36.98 -2.84 -18.41
N GLU A 249 37.39 -4.03 -17.95
CA GLU A 249 36.66 -4.89 -17.02
C GLU A 249 36.43 -4.17 -15.68
N ALA A 250 37.43 -3.44 -15.17
CA ALA A 250 37.31 -2.67 -13.94
C ALA A 250 36.32 -1.49 -14.08
N LEU A 251 36.31 -0.82 -15.24
CA LEU A 251 35.29 0.19 -15.55
C LEU A 251 33.90 -0.45 -15.63
N GLN A 252 33.76 -1.61 -16.29
CA GLN A 252 32.48 -2.30 -16.42
C GLN A 252 31.87 -2.70 -15.06
N ILE A 253 32.70 -3.17 -14.12
CA ILE A 253 32.27 -3.48 -12.74
C ILE A 253 31.86 -2.20 -12.00
N ALA A 254 32.65 -1.13 -12.08
CA ALA A 254 32.32 0.15 -11.46
C ALA A 254 31.02 0.77 -12.02
N LEU A 255 30.78 0.67 -13.33
CA LEU A 255 29.55 1.14 -13.97
C LEU A 255 28.33 0.32 -13.53
N ARG A 256 28.44 -1.01 -13.43
CA ARG A 256 27.36 -1.85 -12.88
C ARG A 256 26.98 -1.41 -11.48
N TYR A 257 27.94 -1.19 -10.59
CA TYR A 257 27.67 -0.71 -9.23
C TYR A 257 26.99 0.66 -9.19
N VAL A 258 27.43 1.61 -10.03
CA VAL A 258 26.80 2.94 -10.13
C VAL A 258 25.35 2.83 -10.59
N TYR A 259 25.07 1.90 -11.51
CA TYR A 259 23.74 1.59 -12.06
C TYR A 259 22.98 0.51 -11.27
N LEU A 260 23.43 0.12 -10.08
CA LEU A 260 22.79 -0.90 -9.23
C LEU A 260 22.67 -2.31 -9.85
N GLY A 261 23.40 -2.60 -10.93
CA GLY A 261 23.40 -3.93 -11.55
C GLY A 261 24.26 -4.96 -10.81
N ASP A 262 23.94 -6.24 -11.02
CA ASP A 262 24.64 -7.39 -10.40
C ASP A 262 26.16 -7.34 -10.55
N LEU A 263 26.84 -7.38 -9.41
CA LEU A 263 28.29 -7.50 -9.34
C LEU A 263 28.71 -8.96 -9.63
N PRO A 264 29.69 -9.19 -10.51
CA PRO A 264 30.16 -10.53 -10.80
C PRO A 264 30.93 -11.10 -9.60
N ARG A 265 30.77 -12.41 -9.34
CA ARG A 265 31.54 -13.12 -8.30
C ARG A 265 33.02 -13.23 -8.67
N ASP A 266 33.28 -13.54 -9.93
CA ASP A 266 34.63 -13.60 -10.50
C ASP A 266 34.90 -12.25 -11.18
N LEU A 267 35.97 -11.55 -10.80
CA LEU A 267 36.30 -10.22 -11.35
C LEU A 267 36.65 -10.26 -12.85
N VAL A 268 36.98 -11.45 -13.36
CA VAL A 268 37.49 -11.68 -14.71
C VAL A 268 36.62 -12.72 -15.41
N PRO A 269 35.99 -12.42 -16.55
CA PRO A 269 35.27 -13.41 -17.34
C PRO A 269 36.22 -14.54 -17.80
N PRO A 270 35.75 -15.81 -17.83
CA PRO A 270 36.57 -16.94 -18.26
C PRO A 270 37.07 -16.74 -19.71
N GLY A 271 38.39 -16.73 -19.89
CA GLY A 271 39.04 -16.48 -21.18
C GLY A 271 39.42 -15.03 -21.47
N SER A 272 39.28 -14.10 -20.51
CA SER A 272 39.84 -12.74 -20.63
C SER A 272 41.37 -12.76 -20.75
N PRO A 273 41.99 -11.85 -21.53
CA PRO A 273 43.45 -11.70 -21.59
C PRO A 273 44.06 -10.96 -20.39
N VAL A 274 43.25 -10.42 -19.47
CA VAL A 274 43.69 -9.61 -18.32
C VAL A 274 43.70 -10.44 -17.04
N SER A 275 44.73 -10.29 -16.19
CA SER A 275 44.80 -10.98 -14.90
C SER A 275 43.83 -10.40 -13.87
N GLU A 276 43.42 -11.21 -12.90
CA GLU A 276 42.56 -10.77 -11.80
C GLU A 276 43.23 -9.71 -10.92
N GLU A 277 44.54 -9.81 -10.70
CA GLU A 277 45.33 -8.80 -9.98
C GLU A 277 45.33 -7.44 -10.71
N ASP A 278 45.39 -7.44 -12.04
CA ASP A 278 45.36 -6.20 -12.83
C ASP A 278 43.96 -5.57 -12.84
N VAL A 279 42.89 -6.37 -12.89
CA VAL A 279 41.51 -5.89 -12.74
C VAL A 279 41.29 -5.34 -11.33
N ALA A 280 41.74 -6.03 -10.28
CA ALA A 280 41.69 -5.54 -8.90
C ALA A 280 42.46 -4.22 -8.73
N ARG A 281 43.68 -4.12 -9.27
CA ARG A 281 44.48 -2.87 -9.23
C ARG A 281 43.83 -1.74 -10.05
N GLY A 282 43.17 -2.07 -11.15
CA GLY A 282 42.35 -1.14 -11.93
C GLY A 282 41.12 -0.66 -11.18
N LEU A 283 40.47 -1.55 -10.44
CA LEU A 283 39.28 -1.29 -9.66
C LEU A 283 39.57 -0.35 -8.48
N ASP A 284 40.69 -0.54 -7.77
CA ASP A 284 41.16 0.39 -6.74
C ASP A 284 41.40 1.80 -7.30
N LYS A 285 42.09 1.90 -8.46
CA LYS A 285 42.31 3.19 -9.14
C LYS A 285 40.99 3.87 -9.51
N ILE A 286 40.03 3.14 -10.11
CA ILE A 286 38.79 3.75 -10.59
C ILE A 286 37.80 4.04 -9.45
N SER A 287 37.77 3.21 -8.40
CA SER A 287 37.02 3.48 -7.16
C SER A 287 37.46 4.79 -6.52
N LYS A 288 38.78 5.01 -6.42
CA LYS A 288 39.35 6.28 -5.94
C LYS A 288 39.08 7.44 -6.89
N GLN A 289 39.21 7.24 -8.20
CA GLN A 289 38.98 8.28 -9.20
C GLN A 289 37.52 8.76 -9.25
N LEU A 290 36.56 7.84 -9.07
CA LEU A 290 35.12 8.14 -9.10
C LEU A 290 34.55 8.50 -7.71
N GLU A 291 35.35 8.38 -6.65
CA GLU A 291 34.95 8.56 -5.25
C GLU A 291 33.84 7.59 -4.81
N VAL A 292 33.99 6.32 -5.22
CA VAL A 292 33.06 5.20 -4.98
C VAL A 292 33.70 4.19 -4.03
N GLU A 293 33.92 4.59 -2.78
CA GLU A 293 34.67 3.84 -1.77
C GLU A 293 34.02 2.50 -1.38
N ARG A 294 32.69 2.43 -1.40
CA ARG A 294 31.91 1.24 -0.99
C ARG A 294 31.90 0.10 -2.01
N LEU A 295 32.38 0.33 -3.23
CA LEU A 295 32.46 -0.66 -4.31
C LEU A 295 33.20 -1.94 -3.87
N TRP A 296 34.35 -1.77 -3.20
CA TRP A 296 35.12 -2.89 -2.65
C TRP A 296 34.36 -3.66 -1.58
N GLY A 297 33.60 -2.96 -0.74
CA GLY A 297 32.73 -3.59 0.26
C GLY A 297 31.65 -4.47 -0.38
N ALA A 298 30.99 -3.98 -1.43
CA ALA A 298 29.96 -4.73 -2.13
C ALA A 298 30.52 -5.99 -2.82
N ILE A 299 31.68 -5.89 -3.46
CA ILE A 299 32.35 -7.03 -4.12
C ILE A 299 32.80 -8.09 -3.10
N MET A 300 33.51 -7.68 -2.04
CA MET A 300 34.00 -8.63 -1.03
C MET A 300 32.87 -9.35 -0.28
N ALA A 301 31.68 -8.75 -0.21
CA ALA A 301 30.49 -9.38 0.36
C ALA A 301 29.87 -10.46 -0.53
N GLY A 302 30.23 -10.56 -1.82
CA GLY A 302 29.66 -11.56 -2.75
C GLY A 302 29.89 -13.03 -2.35
N SER A 303 30.76 -13.29 -1.36
CA SER A 303 30.96 -14.59 -0.72
C SER A 303 29.84 -14.97 0.28
N ASP A 304 29.25 -14.00 0.96
CA ASP A 304 28.12 -14.18 1.88
C ASP A 304 26.84 -13.55 1.29
N ARG A 305 25.88 -14.42 0.93
CA ARG A 305 24.60 -14.03 0.33
C ARG A 305 23.83 -13.00 1.17
N ARG A 306 23.89 -13.04 2.51
CA ARG A 306 23.11 -12.12 3.35
C ARG A 306 23.80 -10.78 3.50
N LEU A 307 25.12 -10.77 3.74
CA LEU A 307 25.89 -9.53 3.76
C LEU A 307 25.87 -8.82 2.39
N ALA A 308 25.86 -9.57 1.29
CA ALA A 308 25.68 -9.02 -0.05
C ALA A 308 24.31 -8.34 -0.22
N ARG A 309 23.23 -8.97 0.23
CA ARG A 309 21.86 -8.42 0.21
C ARG A 309 21.74 -7.13 1.00
N GLN A 310 22.18 -7.16 2.26
CA GLN A 310 22.12 -5.97 3.11
C GLN A 310 22.94 -4.82 2.50
N ARG A 311 24.15 -5.09 1.97
CA ARG A 311 24.97 -4.06 1.32
C ARG A 311 24.40 -3.56 -0.02
N TYR A 312 23.59 -4.37 -0.69
CA TYR A 312 22.85 -3.99 -1.88
C TYR A 312 21.70 -3.04 -1.49
N GLN A 313 20.86 -3.43 -0.52
CA GLN A 313 19.80 -2.58 0.05
C GLN A 313 20.34 -1.26 0.65
N ASP A 314 21.43 -1.31 1.43
CA ASP A 314 22.14 -0.14 1.96
C ASP A 314 22.58 0.84 0.84
N GLU A 315 22.86 0.32 -0.35
CA GLU A 315 23.31 1.10 -1.51
C GLU A 315 22.14 1.52 -2.42
N GLU A 316 21.04 0.77 -2.47
CA GLU A 316 19.76 1.18 -3.08
C GLU A 316 19.13 2.35 -2.30
N GLU A 317 18.99 2.23 -0.97
CA GLU A 317 18.55 3.32 -0.07
C GLU A 317 19.42 4.58 -0.23
N ARG A 318 20.72 4.39 -0.51
CA ARG A 318 21.65 5.50 -0.75
C ARG A 318 21.49 6.09 -2.16
N ALA A 319 21.31 5.25 -3.18
CA ALA A 319 21.10 5.67 -4.56
C ALA A 319 19.78 6.45 -4.70
N LEU A 320 18.71 5.97 -4.07
CA LEU A 320 17.41 6.65 -3.97
C LEU A 320 17.56 8.04 -3.36
N ARG A 321 18.29 8.18 -2.24
CA ARG A 321 18.58 9.48 -1.64
C ARG A 321 19.38 10.39 -2.58
N GLN A 322 20.47 9.89 -3.18
CA GLN A 322 21.31 10.68 -4.09
C GLN A 322 20.57 11.14 -5.36
N ILE A 323 19.74 10.28 -5.94
CA ILE A 323 18.92 10.60 -7.12
C ILE A 323 17.75 11.51 -6.72
N GLY A 324 17.16 11.31 -5.55
CA GLY A 324 16.12 12.19 -4.99
C GLY A 324 16.61 13.59 -4.64
N ASP A 325 17.83 13.72 -4.11
CA ASP A 325 18.48 15.02 -3.85
C ASP A 325 18.76 15.75 -5.16
N PHE A 326 19.27 15.03 -6.18
CA PHE A 326 19.46 15.57 -7.52
C PHE A 326 18.14 16.00 -8.15
N PHE A 327 17.09 15.18 -8.04
CA PHE A 327 15.74 15.46 -8.54
C PHE A 327 15.14 16.72 -7.91
N ARG A 328 15.18 16.84 -6.57
CA ARG A 328 14.70 18.03 -5.85
C ARG A 328 15.47 19.29 -6.26
N ALA A 329 16.80 19.22 -6.38
CA ALA A 329 17.61 20.38 -6.73
C ALA A 329 17.47 20.82 -8.20
N ASN A 330 17.47 19.86 -9.14
CA ASN A 330 17.65 20.16 -10.56
C ASN A 330 16.38 19.98 -11.42
N VAL A 331 15.44 19.12 -11.01
CA VAL A 331 14.16 18.94 -11.73
C VAL A 331 13.10 19.86 -11.13
N LEU A 332 12.85 19.74 -9.81
CA LEU A 332 11.88 20.59 -9.13
C LEU A 332 12.42 22.01 -8.90
N GLY A 333 13.66 22.13 -8.43
CA GLY A 333 14.30 23.42 -8.15
C GLY A 333 14.60 24.29 -9.37
N MET A 334 14.60 23.73 -10.59
CA MET A 334 14.74 24.46 -11.85
C MET A 334 13.43 24.49 -12.67
N LYS A 335 12.27 24.19 -12.06
CA LYS A 335 10.98 24.36 -12.72
C LYS A 335 10.74 25.82 -13.10
N MET A 336 10.12 26.05 -14.25
CA MET A 336 9.75 27.39 -14.72
C MET A 336 8.24 27.54 -14.75
N VAL A 337 7.72 28.67 -14.29
CA VAL A 337 6.32 29.07 -14.53
C VAL A 337 6.30 30.11 -15.64
N VAL A 338 5.59 29.84 -16.72
CA VAL A 338 5.56 30.67 -17.94
C VAL A 338 4.12 30.83 -18.42
N ASP A 339 3.78 31.99 -18.99
CA ASP A 339 2.48 32.19 -19.64
C ASP A 339 2.26 31.14 -20.74
N THR A 340 1.12 30.45 -20.74
CA THR A 340 0.81 29.34 -21.65
C THR A 340 1.02 29.71 -23.13
N ALA A 341 0.67 30.94 -23.52
CA ALA A 341 0.84 31.45 -24.88
C ALA A 341 2.31 31.56 -25.33
N ARG A 342 3.27 31.59 -24.41
CA ARG A 342 4.71 31.75 -24.69
C ARG A 342 5.49 30.44 -24.71
N VAL A 343 4.88 29.34 -24.29
CA VAL A 343 5.53 28.01 -24.23
C VAL A 343 6.11 27.59 -25.59
N GLY A 344 5.35 27.78 -26.68
CA GLY A 344 5.79 27.43 -28.03
C GLY A 344 6.96 28.27 -28.59
N HIS A 345 7.39 29.31 -27.88
CA HIS A 345 8.54 30.14 -28.23
C HIS A 345 9.80 29.85 -27.40
N LEU A 346 9.76 28.88 -26.48
CA LEU A 346 10.89 28.51 -25.62
C LEU A 346 11.89 27.62 -26.37
N GLY A 347 13.01 28.20 -26.78
CA GLY A 347 14.16 27.46 -27.30
C GLY A 347 15.09 26.98 -26.19
N TRP A 348 14.75 25.88 -25.51
CA TRP A 348 15.63 25.28 -24.49
C TRP A 348 16.67 24.34 -25.11
N GLY A 349 17.96 24.56 -24.82
CA GLY A 349 19.05 23.72 -25.31
C GLY A 349 19.21 22.40 -24.53
N TYR A 350 19.82 21.41 -25.19
CA TYR A 350 20.26 20.16 -24.55
C TYR A 350 21.41 20.37 -23.55
N ASP A 351 22.17 21.46 -23.70
CA ASP A 351 23.21 21.87 -22.74
C ASP A 351 22.58 22.73 -21.63
N ASN A 352 21.94 22.07 -20.66
CA ASN A 352 21.31 22.70 -19.50
C ASN A 352 21.84 22.10 -18.18
N ALA A 353 21.73 22.88 -17.09
CA ALA A 353 22.28 22.51 -15.78
C ALA A 353 21.62 21.28 -15.13
N ALA A 354 20.39 20.95 -15.54
CA ALA A 354 19.69 19.77 -15.07
C ALA A 354 20.10 18.47 -15.79
N TYR A 355 20.78 18.58 -16.95
CA TYR A 355 21.01 17.49 -17.92
C TYR A 355 19.72 16.91 -18.52
N ALA A 356 18.64 17.70 -18.54
CA ALA A 356 17.36 17.30 -19.09
C ALA A 356 17.37 17.18 -20.62
N ASP A 357 16.66 16.20 -21.14
CA ASP A 357 16.49 15.90 -22.57
C ASP A 357 15.03 16.03 -23.06
N VAL A 358 14.12 16.39 -22.15
CA VAL A 358 12.70 16.70 -22.40
C VAL A 358 12.17 17.68 -21.34
N LEU A 359 11.19 18.50 -21.70
CA LEU A 359 10.42 19.33 -20.77
C LEU A 359 9.03 18.71 -20.61
N LEU A 360 8.59 18.44 -19.37
CA LEU A 360 7.17 18.18 -19.11
C LEU A 360 6.44 19.47 -18.79
N ARG A 361 5.19 19.59 -19.22
CA ARG A 361 4.30 20.72 -18.96
C ARG A 361 3.04 20.26 -18.25
N ALA A 362 2.71 20.91 -17.14
CA ALA A 362 1.38 20.92 -16.55
C ALA A 362 0.83 22.35 -16.60
N ASP A 363 -0.48 22.50 -16.78
CA ASP A 363 -1.14 23.81 -16.79
C ASP A 363 -1.82 24.07 -15.45
N GLU A 364 -1.74 25.31 -14.96
CA GLU A 364 -2.55 25.73 -13.81
C GLU A 364 -4.03 25.68 -14.24
N GLN A 365 -4.83 24.89 -13.52
CA GLN A 365 -6.28 25.05 -13.52
C GLN A 365 -6.58 26.46 -13.01
N HIS A 366 -7.57 27.11 -13.63
CA HIS A 366 -7.99 28.44 -13.27
C HIS A 366 -9.51 28.39 -13.23
N ASP A 367 -10.06 28.48 -12.03
CA ASP A 367 -11.51 28.43 -11.83
C ASP A 367 -12.14 29.57 -12.62
N GLU A 368 -13.13 29.25 -13.45
CA GLU A 368 -13.83 30.26 -14.25
C GLU A 368 -14.85 31.06 -13.38
N GLU A 369 -15.08 30.60 -12.14
CA GLU A 369 -16.09 31.10 -11.21
C GLU A 369 -15.73 32.44 -10.53
N GLU A 370 -14.45 32.81 -10.38
CA GLU A 370 -14.05 34.08 -9.72
C GLU A 370 -14.41 35.36 -10.51
N THR A 371 -15.01 35.25 -11.71
CA THR A 371 -15.29 36.42 -12.58
C THR A 371 -16.75 36.82 -12.80
N ASP A 372 -17.75 36.11 -12.26
CA ASP A 372 -19.17 36.49 -12.35
C ASP A 372 -19.71 37.19 -11.07
N GLY A 373 -18.80 37.70 -10.23
CA GLY A 373 -19.08 38.25 -8.90
C GLY A 373 -19.19 39.79 -8.76
N VAL A 374 -19.24 40.57 -9.85
CA VAL A 374 -19.43 42.04 -9.76
C VAL A 374 -20.56 42.52 -10.67
N ASP A 375 -21.67 42.86 -10.04
CA ASP A 375 -22.88 43.42 -10.63
C ASP A 375 -22.61 44.86 -11.15
N GLU A 376 -22.02 45.00 -12.35
CA GLU A 376 -21.86 46.30 -13.02
C GLU A 376 -23.22 46.84 -13.48
N THR A 377 -23.94 47.47 -12.54
CA THR A 377 -25.11 48.28 -12.86
C THR A 377 -24.75 49.33 -13.94
N PRO A 378 -25.42 49.34 -15.11
CA PRO A 378 -24.99 50.18 -16.22
C PRO A 378 -25.24 51.64 -15.92
N THR A 379 -24.16 52.41 -15.73
CA THR A 379 -24.23 53.85 -15.46
C THR A 379 -24.67 54.62 -16.70
N LEU A 380 -25.98 54.89 -16.79
CA LEU A 380 -26.57 55.74 -17.82
C LEU A 380 -26.17 57.21 -17.57
N ASN A 381 -25.48 57.81 -18.54
CA ASN A 381 -25.38 59.26 -18.60
C ASN A 381 -26.77 59.88 -18.83
N GLY A 382 -27.00 61.11 -18.35
CA GLY A 382 -28.31 61.79 -18.26
C GLY A 382 -29.05 62.12 -19.56
N GLN A 383 -28.73 61.44 -20.67
CA GLN A 383 -29.45 61.45 -21.95
C GLN A 383 -29.75 60.03 -22.49
N GLY A 384 -29.52 58.97 -21.70
CA GLY A 384 -30.03 57.62 -22.00
C GLY A 384 -29.31 56.86 -23.12
N ILE A 385 -28.05 57.21 -23.42
CA ILE A 385 -27.21 56.48 -24.40
C ILE A 385 -26.29 55.52 -23.64
N PRO A 386 -26.27 54.20 -23.94
CA PRO A 386 -25.31 53.27 -23.36
C PRO A 386 -23.90 53.55 -23.87
N THR A 387 -23.04 54.12 -23.03
CA THR A 387 -21.60 54.20 -23.29
C THR A 387 -20.95 52.88 -22.91
N GLY A 388 -20.95 51.92 -23.85
CA GLY A 388 -20.19 50.68 -23.73
C GLY A 388 -18.69 50.98 -23.69
N SER A 389 -18.13 51.06 -22.48
CA SER A 389 -16.69 51.09 -22.28
C SER A 389 -16.15 49.72 -22.62
N ALA A 390 -15.36 49.60 -23.69
CA ALA A 390 -14.71 48.35 -24.07
C ALA A 390 -13.53 48.06 -23.14
N ALA A 391 -13.82 47.86 -21.85
CA ALA A 391 -12.92 47.22 -20.93
C ALA A 391 -12.74 45.77 -21.38
N ARG A 392 -11.66 45.52 -22.14
CA ARG A 392 -11.05 44.18 -22.14
C ARG A 392 -10.71 43.90 -20.67
N GLY A 393 -11.49 43.04 -20.02
CA GLY A 393 -11.07 42.45 -18.77
C GLY A 393 -9.72 41.78 -18.99
N ASP A 394 -8.71 42.17 -18.22
CA ASP A 394 -7.42 41.48 -18.18
C ASP A 394 -7.65 40.10 -17.56
N LYS A 395 -8.11 39.15 -18.40
CA LYS A 395 -8.03 37.72 -18.08
C LYS A 395 -6.55 37.44 -17.82
N LYS A 396 -6.19 37.19 -16.54
CA LYS A 396 -4.82 36.84 -16.14
C LYS A 396 -4.33 35.75 -17.10
N PRO A 397 -3.12 35.87 -17.68
CA PRO A 397 -2.64 34.87 -18.61
C PRO A 397 -2.57 33.52 -17.90
N ARG A 398 -3.19 32.48 -18.51
CA ARG A 398 -3.04 31.10 -18.04
C ARG A 398 -1.54 30.80 -17.91
N LYS A 399 -1.16 30.13 -16.83
CA LYS A 399 0.22 29.78 -16.54
C LYS A 399 0.43 28.28 -16.74
N SER A 400 1.63 27.95 -17.18
CA SER A 400 2.10 26.60 -17.40
C SER A 400 3.39 26.38 -16.62
N SER A 401 3.44 25.33 -15.81
CA SER A 401 4.65 24.89 -15.12
C SER A 401 5.41 23.91 -16.00
N LEU A 402 6.70 24.19 -16.21
CA LEU A 402 7.61 23.43 -17.07
C LEU A 402 8.73 22.80 -16.23
N TYR A 403 8.88 21.48 -16.37
CA TYR A 403 9.79 20.66 -15.56
C TYR A 403 10.88 20.05 -16.44
N PRO A 404 12.17 20.36 -16.21
CA PRO A 404 13.29 19.76 -16.93
C PRO A 404 13.51 18.31 -16.48
N ALA A 405 13.09 17.35 -17.31
CA ALA A 405 13.07 15.93 -16.98
C ALA A 405 14.01 15.10 -17.87
N HIS A 406 14.25 13.85 -17.45
CA HIS A 406 15.10 12.88 -18.12
C HIS A 406 14.23 11.76 -18.70
N LYS A 407 14.26 11.54 -20.02
CA LYS A 407 13.55 10.42 -20.67
C LYS A 407 13.90 9.09 -20.02
N ALA A 408 15.16 8.90 -19.62
CA ALA A 408 15.64 7.74 -18.87
C ALA A 408 14.82 7.39 -17.62
N MET A 409 14.20 8.37 -16.95
CA MET A 409 13.31 8.15 -15.80
C MET A 409 11.83 8.12 -16.20
N LEU A 410 11.44 8.86 -17.24
CA LEU A 410 10.06 8.86 -17.73
C LEU A 410 9.64 7.53 -18.38
N ILE A 411 10.54 6.84 -19.09
CA ILE A 411 10.28 5.52 -19.74
C ILE A 411 9.96 4.37 -18.76
N ARG A 412 9.85 4.67 -17.46
CA ARG A 412 9.24 3.80 -16.46
C ARG A 412 7.72 3.69 -16.61
N SER A 413 7.10 4.73 -17.17
CA SER A 413 5.71 4.72 -17.60
C SER A 413 5.66 4.19 -19.04
N GLU A 414 4.73 3.26 -19.31
CA GLU A 414 4.59 2.71 -20.66
C GLU A 414 4.18 3.77 -21.67
N TYR A 415 3.39 4.77 -21.26
CA TYR A 415 3.02 5.93 -22.08
C TYR A 415 4.27 6.62 -22.67
N PHE A 416 5.23 6.99 -21.82
CA PHE A 416 6.45 7.65 -22.27
C PHE A 416 7.40 6.70 -23.02
N ASP A 417 7.46 5.42 -22.66
CA ASP A 417 8.27 4.45 -23.41
C ASP A 417 7.77 4.28 -24.86
N ARG A 418 6.44 4.19 -25.05
CA ARG A 418 5.82 4.14 -26.39
C ARG A 418 6.05 5.45 -27.17
N MET A 419 5.89 6.59 -26.51
CA MET A 419 6.12 7.92 -27.11
C MET A 419 7.57 8.08 -27.61
N PHE A 420 8.56 7.75 -26.77
CA PHE A 420 9.97 7.94 -27.13
C PHE A 420 10.56 6.83 -27.98
N SER A 421 9.95 5.64 -28.02
CA SER A 421 10.37 4.53 -28.90
C SER A 421 9.71 4.55 -30.29
N GLY A 422 8.57 5.23 -30.44
CA GLY A 422 7.82 5.30 -31.69
C GLY A 422 8.33 6.35 -32.70
N ASP A 423 7.61 6.51 -33.81
CA ASP A 423 7.93 7.46 -34.89
C ASP A 423 7.50 8.93 -34.61
N PHE A 424 7.10 9.22 -33.37
CA PHE A 424 6.64 10.54 -32.92
C PHE A 424 7.71 11.65 -33.08
N VAL A 425 7.33 12.90 -32.82
CA VAL A 425 8.28 14.04 -32.94
C VAL A 425 9.26 14.00 -31.78
N GLU A 426 8.77 13.59 -30.62
CA GLU A 426 9.40 13.51 -29.31
C GLU A 426 10.55 12.48 -29.27
N SER A 427 10.49 11.43 -30.08
CA SER A 427 11.57 10.43 -30.21
C SER A 427 12.77 10.94 -31.00
N LYS A 428 12.55 11.89 -31.93
CA LYS A 428 13.59 12.44 -32.80
C LYS A 428 14.33 13.58 -32.10
N LYS A 429 15.64 13.67 -32.29
CA LYS A 429 16.44 14.78 -31.75
C LYS A 429 16.12 16.08 -32.50
N SER A 430 15.81 17.13 -31.73
CA SER A 430 15.45 18.47 -32.21
C SER A 430 16.63 19.44 -32.05
N THR A 431 16.46 20.71 -32.40
CA THR A 431 17.38 21.79 -32.01
C THR A 431 17.20 22.20 -30.55
N HIS A 432 15.99 22.04 -30.02
CA HIS A 432 15.62 22.36 -28.65
C HIS A 432 14.93 21.17 -27.97
N LEU A 433 14.82 21.19 -26.64
CA LEU A 433 14.05 20.19 -25.90
C LEU A 433 12.59 20.19 -26.34
N HIS A 434 12.01 19.00 -26.48
CA HIS A 434 10.58 18.85 -26.74
C HIS A 434 9.79 19.16 -25.46
N VAL A 435 8.66 19.83 -25.62
CA VAL A 435 7.72 20.09 -24.52
C VAL A 435 6.55 19.12 -24.64
N VAL A 436 6.42 18.21 -23.67
CA VAL A 436 5.32 17.24 -23.61
C VAL A 436 4.31 17.70 -22.56
N THR A 437 3.09 17.98 -23.00
CA THR A 437 1.96 18.33 -22.12
C THR A 437 1.40 17.09 -21.45
N VAL A 438 1.29 17.12 -20.13
CA VAL A 438 0.60 16.13 -19.31
C VAL A 438 -0.68 16.78 -18.80
N ASP A 439 -1.81 16.09 -18.98
CA ASP A 439 -3.13 16.62 -18.63
C ASP A 439 -3.41 16.40 -17.13
N CYS A 440 -2.75 17.21 -16.29
CA CYS A 440 -2.94 17.23 -14.84
C CYS A 440 -2.45 18.57 -14.24
N THR A 441 -2.78 18.80 -12.97
CA THR A 441 -2.30 19.99 -12.24
C THR A 441 -0.78 19.92 -11.97
N PRO A 442 -0.10 21.07 -11.77
CA PRO A 442 1.33 21.08 -11.46
C PRO A 442 1.68 20.30 -10.18
N ALA A 443 0.81 20.32 -9.17
CA ALA A 443 1.00 19.57 -7.92
C ALA A 443 0.98 18.05 -8.17
N VAL A 444 0.01 17.57 -8.96
CA VAL A 444 -0.10 16.16 -9.34
C VAL A 444 1.08 15.72 -10.21
N LEU A 445 1.53 16.56 -11.15
CA LEU A 445 2.73 16.27 -11.93
C LEU A 445 3.99 16.15 -11.06
N GLU A 446 4.11 16.95 -9.99
CA GLU A 446 5.21 16.84 -9.02
C GLU A 446 5.15 15.55 -8.20
N LEU A 447 3.96 15.05 -7.87
CA LEU A 447 3.77 13.74 -7.23
C LEU A 447 4.15 12.58 -8.18
N VAL A 448 3.67 12.62 -9.43
CA VAL A 448 4.04 11.65 -10.48
C VAL A 448 5.56 11.64 -10.72
N LEU A 449 6.18 12.81 -10.86
CA LEU A 449 7.63 12.92 -11.03
C LEU A 449 8.39 12.41 -9.81
N THR A 450 7.93 12.72 -8.59
CA THR A 450 8.53 12.18 -7.36
C THR A 450 8.48 10.65 -7.36
N PHE A 451 7.33 10.07 -7.71
CA PHE A 451 7.20 8.62 -7.84
C PHE A 451 8.20 8.02 -8.86
N LEU A 452 8.30 8.58 -10.07
CA LEU A 452 9.19 8.09 -11.10
C LEU A 452 10.68 8.10 -10.67
N TYR A 453 11.10 9.14 -9.94
CA TYR A 453 12.51 9.31 -9.53
C TYR A 453 12.87 8.61 -8.22
N THR A 454 11.97 8.50 -7.24
CA THR A 454 12.29 7.99 -5.90
C THR A 454 11.37 6.87 -5.39
N GLU A 455 10.44 6.34 -6.21
CA GLU A 455 9.48 5.26 -5.87
C GLU A 455 8.49 5.58 -4.72
N SER A 456 8.72 6.70 -4.03
CA SER A 456 8.03 7.17 -2.84
C SER A 456 6.74 7.92 -3.20
N THR A 457 5.63 7.51 -2.58
CA THR A 457 4.32 8.14 -2.73
C THR A 457 3.83 8.64 -1.38
N ASN A 458 4.12 9.90 -1.06
CA ASN A 458 3.33 10.62 -0.06
C ASN A 458 2.19 11.29 -0.82
N CYS A 459 0.99 10.72 -0.74
CA CYS A 459 -0.19 11.21 -1.46
C CYS A 459 -1.07 12.03 -0.49
N PRO A 460 -1.11 13.36 -0.59
CA PRO A 460 -2.05 14.17 0.18
C PRO A 460 -3.47 14.01 -0.40
N LEU A 461 -4.47 14.04 0.48
CA LEU A 461 -5.86 13.72 0.11
C LEU A 461 -6.44 14.65 -0.96
N GLU A 462 -6.12 15.94 -0.85
CA GLU A 462 -6.45 17.02 -1.79
C GLU A 462 -6.05 16.76 -3.26
N HIS A 463 -5.13 15.84 -3.52
CA HIS A 463 -4.66 15.52 -4.88
C HIS A 463 -4.80 14.04 -5.22
N ALA A 464 -5.46 13.25 -4.35
CA ALA A 464 -5.45 11.80 -4.47
C ALA A 464 -6.30 11.27 -5.64
N LEU A 465 -7.43 11.91 -5.94
CA LEU A 465 -8.28 11.59 -7.10
C LEU A 465 -7.60 11.98 -8.42
N ASP A 466 -7.13 13.22 -8.55
CA ASP A 466 -6.36 13.66 -9.73
C ASP A 466 -5.13 12.77 -9.98
N LEU A 467 -4.41 12.37 -8.91
CA LEU A 467 -3.27 11.47 -9.02
C LEU A 467 -3.69 10.07 -9.49
N LEU A 468 -4.88 9.60 -9.12
CA LEU A 468 -5.42 8.32 -9.57
C LEU A 468 -5.69 8.34 -11.09
N TYR A 469 -6.37 9.38 -11.59
CA TYR A 469 -6.59 9.60 -13.04
C TYR A 469 -5.26 9.79 -13.80
N ALA A 470 -4.36 10.63 -13.29
CA ALA A 470 -3.06 10.87 -13.92
C ALA A 470 -2.16 9.61 -13.94
N ALA A 471 -2.24 8.76 -12.91
CA ALA A 471 -1.53 7.50 -12.87
C ALA A 471 -2.07 6.48 -13.87
N ASP A 472 -3.39 6.43 -14.07
CA ASP A 472 -4.01 5.58 -15.09
C ASP A 472 -3.63 6.03 -16.51
N MET A 473 -3.81 7.32 -16.81
CA MET A 473 -3.47 7.92 -18.11
C MET A 473 -2.00 7.73 -18.51
N LEU A 474 -1.09 7.70 -17.52
CA LEU A 474 0.33 7.45 -17.74
C LEU A 474 0.73 5.96 -17.69
N PHE A 475 -0.22 5.03 -17.52
CA PHE A 475 0.00 3.59 -17.33
C PHE A 475 1.00 3.31 -16.19
N LEU A 476 0.68 3.81 -14.99
CA LEU A 476 1.46 3.65 -13.76
C LEU A 476 0.64 2.85 -12.72
N ASP A 477 0.37 1.58 -13.01
CA ASP A 477 -0.46 0.69 -12.18
C ASP A 477 -0.08 0.69 -10.70
N SER A 478 1.22 0.73 -10.39
CA SER A 478 1.70 0.75 -9.01
C SER A 478 1.47 2.09 -8.30
N LEU A 479 1.46 3.21 -9.03
CA LEU A 479 1.07 4.52 -8.50
C LEU A 479 -0.45 4.60 -8.34
N LYS A 480 -1.22 4.15 -9.34
CA LYS A 480 -2.69 4.02 -9.29
C LYS A 480 -3.12 3.20 -8.07
N SER A 481 -2.49 2.03 -7.87
CA SER A 481 -2.71 1.17 -6.71
C SER A 481 -2.40 1.89 -5.39
N LYS A 482 -1.27 2.60 -5.31
CA LYS A 482 -0.87 3.38 -4.11
C LYS A 482 -1.81 4.57 -3.84
N ALA A 483 -2.36 5.22 -4.88
CA ALA A 483 -3.32 6.31 -4.74
C ALA A 483 -4.69 5.80 -4.25
N ALA A 484 -5.24 4.73 -4.84
CA ALA A 484 -6.47 4.09 -4.38
C ALA A 484 -6.35 3.58 -2.93
N VAL A 485 -5.17 3.06 -2.58
CA VAL A 485 -4.76 2.77 -1.21
C VAL A 485 -4.89 4.03 -0.34
N ALA A 486 -4.19 5.11 -0.65
CA ALA A 486 -4.21 6.35 0.14
C ALA A 486 -5.64 6.87 0.39
N ILE A 487 -6.47 6.95 -0.65
CA ILE A 487 -7.90 7.34 -0.54
C ILE A 487 -8.62 6.44 0.47
N SER A 488 -8.55 5.12 0.29
CA SER A 488 -9.33 4.15 1.10
C SER A 488 -9.02 4.15 2.61
N THR A 489 -7.82 4.53 3.06
CA THR A 489 -7.53 4.60 4.51
C THR A 489 -7.47 6.01 5.07
N LEU A 490 -6.90 6.99 4.36
CA LEU A 490 -6.86 8.34 4.90
C LEU A 490 -8.26 8.99 4.86
N GLY A 491 -9.11 8.62 3.89
CA GLY A 491 -10.55 8.90 3.91
C GLY A 491 -11.33 8.14 5.00
N SER A 492 -10.75 7.10 5.60
CA SER A 492 -11.31 6.42 6.79
C SER A 492 -10.91 7.09 8.12
N GLY A 493 -10.12 8.17 8.10
CA GLY A 493 -9.91 9.10 9.22
C GLY A 493 -9.53 8.50 10.58
N THR A 494 -8.23 8.29 10.85
CA THR A 494 -7.72 7.72 12.13
C THR A 494 -7.80 8.68 13.35
N ARG A 495 -8.92 9.38 13.56
CA ARG A 495 -9.10 10.26 14.73
C ARG A 495 -10.52 10.43 15.29
N ASN A 496 -11.54 10.02 14.54
CA ASN A 496 -12.83 9.55 15.04
C ASN A 496 -13.06 8.24 14.28
N VAL A 497 -13.18 7.08 14.94
CA VAL A 497 -14.49 6.44 15.13
C VAL A 497 -15.40 6.64 13.90
N LEU A 498 -15.72 5.54 13.20
CA LEU A 498 -17.00 5.46 12.48
C LEU A 498 -18.07 5.51 13.57
N VAL A 499 -18.39 6.72 14.05
CA VAL A 499 -19.36 6.92 15.13
C VAL A 499 -20.67 6.44 14.57
N ASP A 500 -21.23 5.40 15.19
CA ASP A 500 -22.56 4.93 14.87
C ASP A 500 -23.54 6.04 15.26
N ARG A 501 -23.96 6.84 14.26
CA ARG A 501 -24.69 8.08 14.52
C ARG A 501 -26.12 7.83 15.02
N THR A 502 -26.63 6.61 14.82
CA THR A 502 -27.87 6.04 15.37
C THR A 502 -28.12 6.45 16.83
N HIS A 503 -27.12 6.31 17.70
CA HIS A 503 -27.25 6.61 19.13
C HIS A 503 -26.88 8.07 19.50
N SER A 504 -26.28 8.84 18.58
CA SER A 504 -25.77 10.18 18.86
C SER A 504 -26.82 11.30 18.84
N ALA A 505 -28.00 11.05 18.25
CA ALA A 505 -29.07 12.05 18.10
C ALA A 505 -29.78 12.45 19.42
N GLY A 506 -29.50 11.76 20.54
CA GLY A 506 -30.15 11.98 21.83
C GLY A 506 -29.44 12.94 22.80
N ALA A 507 -28.12 13.08 22.72
CA ALA A 507 -27.29 13.68 23.77
C ALA A 507 -27.19 15.22 23.74
N GLY A 508 -28.28 15.91 23.38
CA GLY A 508 -28.30 17.36 23.12
C GLY A 508 -29.26 18.20 23.95
N ALA A 509 -29.89 17.65 25.00
CA ALA A 509 -31.01 18.32 25.68
C ALA A 509 -31.20 18.01 27.18
N ASP A 510 -30.20 18.26 28.03
CA ASP A 510 -30.41 18.98 29.31
C ASP A 510 -29.09 19.45 29.97
N GLY A 511 -29.13 20.41 30.91
CA GLY A 511 -28.09 20.49 31.96
C GLY A 511 -27.09 21.68 32.01
N GLY A 512 -27.36 22.78 31.30
CA GLY A 512 -26.87 24.17 31.52
C GLY A 512 -25.54 24.56 32.22
N GLU A 513 -24.80 25.48 31.58
CA GLU A 513 -24.30 26.69 32.27
C GLU A 513 -24.28 27.90 31.32
N GLU A 514 -24.99 29.00 31.67
CA GLU A 514 -25.12 30.18 30.82
C GLU A 514 -23.88 31.10 30.89
N THR A 515 -23.13 31.23 29.78
CA THR A 515 -22.54 32.52 29.39
C THR A 515 -22.71 32.73 27.88
N GLY A 516 -23.44 33.78 27.50
CA GLY A 516 -23.98 33.91 26.14
C GLY A 516 -23.04 34.56 25.13
N GLY A 517 -23.30 34.34 23.83
CA GLY A 517 -22.70 35.12 22.76
C GLY A 517 -22.68 34.47 21.39
N ASP A 518 -23.73 34.74 20.59
CA ASP A 518 -23.81 34.57 19.13
C ASP A 518 -24.01 33.14 18.56
N GLY A 519 -24.57 33.10 17.34
CA GLY A 519 -25.24 31.93 16.78
C GLY A 519 -24.33 30.77 16.39
N GLY A 520 -24.54 29.61 17.02
CA GLY A 520 -23.93 28.35 16.61
C GLY A 520 -24.50 27.86 15.28
N ALA A 521 -23.78 28.11 14.19
CA ALA A 521 -23.95 27.32 12.96
C ALA A 521 -23.64 25.86 13.27
N HIS A 522 -24.39 24.92 12.66
CA HIS A 522 -23.96 23.53 12.58
C HIS A 522 -22.54 23.52 12.00
N VAL A 523 -21.57 23.02 12.78
CA VAL A 523 -20.24 22.74 12.26
C VAL A 523 -20.38 21.49 11.39
N VAL A 524 -20.70 21.71 10.12
CA VAL A 524 -20.58 20.67 9.10
C VAL A 524 -19.11 20.29 9.09
N GLU A 525 -18.79 19.09 9.60
CA GLU A 525 -17.47 18.49 9.45
C GLU A 525 -17.27 18.27 7.95
N MET A 526 -16.60 19.22 7.30
CA MET A 526 -16.40 19.24 5.86
C MET A 526 -15.59 18.00 5.47
N GLU A 527 -16.24 17.04 4.80
CA GLU A 527 -15.61 15.78 4.47
C GLU A 527 -14.39 16.02 3.57
N PRO A 528 -13.22 15.43 3.87
CA PRO A 528 -11.96 15.81 3.22
C PRO A 528 -11.84 15.31 1.78
N ILE A 529 -12.75 14.43 1.35
CA ILE A 529 -12.98 13.98 -0.02
C ILE A 529 -14.50 13.83 -0.19
N ASN A 530 -15.05 14.29 -1.31
CA ASN A 530 -16.42 14.00 -1.72
C ASN A 530 -16.55 12.53 -2.14
N ILE A 531 -17.44 11.77 -1.48
CA ILE A 531 -17.61 10.34 -1.73
C ILE A 531 -18.16 10.03 -3.14
N TYR A 532 -18.96 10.93 -3.72
CA TYR A 532 -19.48 10.77 -5.07
C TYR A 532 -18.35 10.74 -6.10
N ASP A 533 -17.40 11.67 -6.00
CA ASP A 533 -16.22 11.72 -6.88
C ASP A 533 -15.35 10.47 -6.76
N VAL A 534 -15.28 9.85 -5.56
CA VAL A 534 -14.60 8.56 -5.37
C VAL A 534 -15.29 7.45 -6.13
N ILE A 535 -16.62 7.38 -6.12
CA ILE A 535 -17.38 6.32 -6.80
C ILE A 535 -17.30 6.48 -8.32
N HIS A 536 -17.46 7.70 -8.83
CA HIS A 536 -17.26 7.96 -10.27
C HIS A 536 -15.84 7.59 -10.71
N ALA A 537 -14.80 8.00 -9.96
CA ALA A 537 -13.42 7.61 -10.25
C ALA A 537 -13.16 6.11 -10.10
N ALA A 538 -13.84 5.44 -9.17
CA ALA A 538 -13.76 4.00 -9.00
C ALA A 538 -14.29 3.26 -10.23
N TRP A 539 -15.48 3.65 -10.73
CA TRP A 539 -16.08 3.06 -11.92
C TRP A 539 -15.31 3.40 -13.19
N ASP A 540 -14.96 4.66 -13.42
CA ASP A 540 -14.24 5.13 -14.61
C ASP A 540 -12.91 4.38 -14.79
N LEU A 541 -12.20 4.18 -13.67
CA LEU A 541 -10.88 3.56 -13.65
C LEU A 541 -10.92 2.07 -13.28
N ASN A 542 -12.12 1.49 -13.10
CA ASN A 542 -12.38 0.09 -12.72
C ASN A 542 -11.59 -0.36 -11.48
N VAL A 543 -11.66 0.43 -10.40
CA VAL A 543 -10.92 0.23 -9.14
C VAL A 543 -11.86 -0.28 -8.05
N ARG A 544 -12.16 -1.58 -8.07
CA ARG A 544 -13.01 -2.29 -7.09
C ARG A 544 -12.78 -1.91 -5.62
N ARG A 545 -11.53 -1.71 -5.23
CA ARG A 545 -11.17 -1.29 -3.85
C ARG A 545 -11.84 0.03 -3.42
N LEU A 546 -12.05 0.95 -4.36
CA LEU A 546 -12.70 2.22 -4.11
C LEU A 546 -14.23 2.09 -4.14
N GLU A 547 -14.77 1.20 -4.98
CA GLU A 547 -16.20 0.81 -5.00
C GLU A 547 -16.58 0.22 -3.62
N GLU A 548 -15.88 -0.82 -3.18
CA GLU A 548 -16.04 -1.48 -1.87
C GLU A 548 -15.86 -0.50 -0.70
N PHE A 549 -14.86 0.39 -0.77
CA PHE A 549 -14.64 1.42 0.25
C PHE A 549 -15.82 2.39 0.34
N ALA A 550 -16.32 2.85 -0.80
CA ALA A 550 -17.34 3.90 -0.85
C ALA A 550 -18.76 3.37 -0.58
N ALA A 551 -19.08 2.16 -1.05
CA ALA A 551 -20.31 1.47 -0.66
C ALA A 551 -20.38 1.27 0.86
N ARG A 552 -19.27 0.84 1.49
CA ARG A 552 -19.17 0.70 2.94
C ARG A 552 -19.25 2.04 3.69
N TYR A 553 -18.65 3.09 3.12
CA TYR A 553 -18.73 4.46 3.68
C TYR A 553 -20.18 4.96 3.71
N LEU A 554 -20.88 4.86 2.56
CA LEU A 554 -22.29 5.20 2.43
C LEU A 554 -23.17 4.35 3.35
N ALA A 555 -22.97 3.03 3.44
CA ALA A 555 -23.74 2.17 4.35
C ALA A 555 -23.58 2.52 5.85
N THR A 556 -22.43 3.08 6.23
CA THR A 556 -22.17 3.49 7.63
C THR A 556 -22.74 4.87 7.97
N ARG A 557 -23.18 5.65 6.98
CA ARG A 557 -23.80 6.98 7.15
C ARG A 557 -25.05 7.15 6.31
N LEU A 558 -25.74 6.05 6.00
CA LEU A 558 -26.84 6.05 5.03
C LEU A 558 -27.96 7.02 5.45
N GLU A 559 -28.15 7.18 6.75
CA GLU A 559 -29.00 8.19 7.37
C GLU A 559 -28.78 9.64 6.87
N ASP A 560 -27.55 10.02 6.54
CA ASP A 560 -27.17 11.35 6.05
C ASP A 560 -27.33 11.49 4.52
N TYR A 561 -27.23 10.38 3.76
CA TYR A 561 -27.18 10.38 2.28
C TYR A 561 -28.47 9.97 1.58
N ILE A 562 -29.37 9.22 2.25
CA ILE A 562 -30.49 8.55 1.57
C ILE A 562 -31.55 9.49 0.97
N ASP A 563 -31.68 10.70 1.52
CA ASP A 563 -32.58 11.74 1.01
C ASP A 563 -31.86 12.79 0.15
N ASP A 564 -30.55 12.64 -0.08
CA ASP A 564 -29.75 13.51 -0.95
C ASP A 564 -30.12 13.29 -2.44
N PRO A 565 -30.43 14.36 -3.22
CA PRO A 565 -30.62 14.24 -4.66
C PRO A 565 -29.42 13.68 -5.42
N ASP A 566 -28.18 13.92 -4.96
CA ASP A 566 -26.97 13.48 -5.66
C ASP A 566 -26.76 11.97 -5.46
N PHE A 567 -27.10 11.43 -4.28
CA PHE A 567 -27.17 9.98 -4.05
C PHE A 567 -28.23 9.30 -4.94
N GLN A 568 -29.38 9.95 -5.15
CA GLN A 568 -30.43 9.44 -6.03
C GLN A 568 -30.01 9.42 -7.52
N GLU A 569 -29.22 10.38 -7.98
CA GLU A 569 -28.62 10.34 -9.32
C GLU A 569 -27.55 9.25 -9.41
N LEU A 570 -26.71 9.07 -8.39
CA LEU A 570 -25.69 8.02 -8.33
C LEU A 570 -26.31 6.60 -8.47
N ILE A 571 -27.41 6.33 -7.77
CA ILE A 571 -28.14 5.05 -7.87
C ILE A 571 -28.76 4.87 -9.27
N ARG A 572 -29.29 5.95 -9.87
CA ARG A 572 -29.78 5.95 -11.26
C ARG A 572 -28.66 5.66 -12.26
N GLU A 573 -27.48 6.24 -12.08
CA GLU A 573 -26.30 5.94 -12.89
C GLU A 573 -25.85 4.47 -12.75
N SER A 574 -25.81 3.95 -11.52
CA SER A 574 -25.46 2.55 -11.27
C SER A 574 -26.40 1.60 -12.01
N ALA A 575 -27.72 1.81 -11.91
CA ALA A 575 -28.72 1.04 -12.66
C ALA A 575 -28.57 1.18 -14.19
N ALA A 576 -28.15 2.34 -14.70
CA ALA A 576 -27.98 2.58 -16.13
C ALA A 576 -26.75 1.87 -16.75
N ARG A 577 -25.75 1.51 -15.94
CA ARG A 577 -24.52 0.82 -16.37
C ARG A 577 -24.76 -0.66 -16.73
N ILE A 578 -25.90 -1.24 -16.31
CA ILE A 578 -26.29 -2.63 -16.59
C ILE A 578 -26.76 -2.79 -18.05
N HIS A 579 -25.81 -3.05 -18.95
CA HIS A 579 -26.05 -3.10 -20.40
C HIS A 579 -26.58 -4.45 -20.95
N ARG A 580 -26.70 -5.50 -20.14
CA ARG A 580 -27.30 -6.80 -20.55
C ARG A 580 -28.27 -7.32 -19.49
N ARG A 581 -29.57 -7.24 -19.78
CA ARG A 581 -30.68 -7.72 -18.94
C ARG A 581 -30.84 -9.26 -18.89
N GLU A 582 -29.73 -9.99 -18.88
CA GLU A 582 -29.71 -11.46 -18.77
C GLU A 582 -28.76 -11.94 -17.65
N GLU A 583 -28.00 -11.03 -17.02
CA GLU A 583 -27.15 -11.30 -15.85
C GLU A 583 -27.45 -10.20 -14.81
N THR A 584 -27.83 -10.62 -13.59
CA THR A 584 -28.26 -9.85 -12.40
C THR A 584 -29.54 -9.00 -12.51
N ASP A 585 -30.56 -9.35 -11.71
CA ASP A 585 -31.79 -8.55 -11.49
C ASP A 585 -31.57 -7.38 -10.52
N THR A 586 -30.35 -7.19 -9.99
CA THR A 586 -30.05 -6.28 -8.87
C THR A 586 -29.07 -5.16 -9.25
N ILE A 587 -29.12 -4.05 -8.50
CA ILE A 587 -28.26 -2.88 -8.72
C ILE A 587 -26.97 -3.05 -7.92
N GLU A 588 -25.82 -3.25 -8.60
CA GLU A 588 -24.53 -3.60 -7.98
C GLU A 588 -24.15 -2.72 -6.77
N LEU A 589 -24.17 -1.38 -6.92
CA LEU A 589 -23.82 -0.47 -5.82
C LEU A 589 -24.80 -0.58 -4.64
N LEU A 590 -26.09 -0.84 -4.92
CA LEU A 590 -27.09 -0.95 -3.87
C LEU A 590 -27.00 -2.28 -3.13
N ASP A 591 -26.67 -3.37 -3.83
CA ASP A 591 -26.39 -4.66 -3.21
C ASP A 591 -25.17 -4.59 -2.30
N ASP A 592 -24.09 -3.91 -2.71
CA ASP A 592 -22.92 -3.68 -1.85
C ASP A 592 -23.30 -2.82 -0.63
N ILE A 593 -24.13 -1.78 -0.79
CA ILE A 593 -24.64 -0.98 0.34
C ILE A 593 -25.52 -1.82 1.27
N ARG A 594 -26.46 -2.62 0.74
CA ARG A 594 -27.32 -3.56 1.50
C ARG A 594 -26.46 -4.58 2.26
N TYR A 595 -25.41 -5.12 1.62
CA TYR A 595 -24.45 -6.02 2.25
C TYR A 595 -23.72 -5.36 3.43
N TYR A 596 -23.09 -4.20 3.22
CA TYR A 596 -22.35 -3.50 4.28
C TYR A 596 -23.26 -2.94 5.39
N LEU A 597 -24.50 -2.57 5.04
CA LEU A 597 -25.52 -2.20 6.02
C LEU A 597 -25.90 -3.41 6.89
N SER A 598 -26.06 -4.60 6.28
CA SER A 598 -26.27 -5.83 7.05
C SER A 598 -25.05 -6.12 7.94
N GLU A 599 -23.82 -5.92 7.45
CA GLU A 599 -22.58 -6.14 8.22
C GLU A 599 -22.44 -5.18 9.42
N ARG A 600 -22.84 -3.91 9.28
CA ARG A 600 -22.90 -2.90 10.36
C ARG A 600 -23.67 -3.41 11.57
N PHE A 601 -24.81 -4.06 11.34
CA PHE A 601 -25.67 -4.58 12.42
C PHE A 601 -25.46 -6.08 12.73
N ARG A 602 -24.80 -6.85 11.85
CA ARG A 602 -24.63 -8.32 11.95
C ARG A 602 -24.03 -8.79 13.27
N LEU A 603 -23.02 -8.08 13.79
CA LEU A 603 -22.33 -8.45 15.03
C LEU A 603 -23.20 -8.33 16.30
N ARG A 604 -24.44 -7.84 16.18
CA ARG A 604 -25.42 -7.76 17.28
C ARG A 604 -26.57 -8.77 17.15
N PHE A 605 -26.66 -9.56 16.07
CA PHE A 605 -27.78 -10.49 15.82
C PHE A 605 -27.53 -11.96 16.18
N GLU A 606 -26.29 -12.39 16.44
CA GLU A 606 -25.99 -13.82 16.73
C GLU A 606 -26.66 -14.33 18.05
N ASP A 607 -26.95 -13.45 19.01
CA ASP A 607 -27.72 -13.79 20.23
C ASP A 607 -29.26 -13.68 20.05
N ALA A 608 -29.75 -13.09 18.96
CA ALA A 608 -31.18 -12.85 18.72
C ALA A 608 -31.91 -13.99 17.98
N GLY A 609 -31.17 -14.96 17.42
CA GLY A 609 -31.75 -16.17 16.82
C GLY A 609 -32.54 -15.96 15.52
N LEU A 610 -32.32 -14.84 14.81
CA LEU A 610 -33.12 -14.42 13.65
C LEU A 610 -32.58 -14.85 12.26
N ASP A 611 -31.61 -15.79 12.22
CA ASP A 611 -31.09 -16.38 10.96
C ASP A 611 -32.18 -17.02 10.08
N GLU A 612 -33.34 -17.40 10.64
CA GLU A 612 -34.45 -17.99 9.86
C GLU A 612 -35.20 -16.95 8.99
N MET A 613 -35.21 -15.65 9.32
CA MET A 613 -35.95 -14.64 8.55
C MET A 613 -35.29 -14.23 7.22
N LEU A 614 -34.01 -14.55 7.01
CA LEU A 614 -33.28 -14.28 5.76
C LEU A 614 -33.54 -15.34 4.66
N THR A 615 -34.40 -16.33 4.90
CA THR A 615 -34.59 -17.48 3.98
C THR A 615 -36.05 -17.86 3.69
N GLY A 616 -37.02 -16.99 4.00
CA GLY A 616 -38.45 -17.28 3.81
C GLY A 616 -39.23 -16.15 3.14
N ASP A 617 -39.73 -16.42 1.94
CA ASP A 617 -40.93 -15.76 1.40
C ASP A 617 -42.10 -16.01 2.38
N ASP A 618 -42.53 -15.00 3.13
CA ASP A 618 -43.93 -14.83 3.57
C ASP A 618 -44.12 -13.46 4.23
N ALA A 619 -44.69 -12.51 3.47
CA ALA A 619 -45.14 -11.24 4.02
C ALA A 619 -46.45 -11.44 4.79
N ALA A 620 -46.39 -11.42 6.13
CA ALA A 620 -47.56 -11.50 7.01
C ALA A 620 -47.60 -10.32 7.99
N GLU A 621 -48.76 -9.66 8.03
CA GLU A 621 -49.02 -8.39 8.74
C GLU A 621 -48.83 -8.52 10.26
N PHE A 622 -48.10 -7.58 10.87
CA PHE A 622 -48.07 -7.42 12.32
C PHE A 622 -49.11 -6.38 12.74
N SER A 623 -50.14 -6.79 13.47
CA SER A 623 -51.19 -5.91 14.01
C SER A 623 -51.21 -5.98 15.55
N PRO A 624 -51.13 -4.85 16.28
CA PRO A 624 -50.97 -4.86 17.72
C PRO A 624 -52.30 -4.75 18.47
N GLU A 625 -52.82 -5.87 19.00
CA GLU A 625 -53.82 -5.84 20.08
C GLU A 625 -53.47 -6.86 21.18
N ALA A 626 -53.47 -6.39 22.42
CA ALA A 626 -53.21 -7.19 23.61
C ALA A 626 -54.51 -7.57 24.34
N GLU A 627 -54.51 -8.69 25.06
CA GLU A 627 -55.09 -8.86 26.41
C GLU A 627 -54.76 -10.28 26.96
N PRO A 628 -54.74 -10.50 28.30
CA PRO A 628 -54.05 -11.64 28.91
C PRO A 628 -54.97 -12.79 29.35
N GLY A 629 -54.44 -14.02 29.35
CA GLY A 629 -55.16 -15.21 29.82
C GLY A 629 -54.25 -16.32 30.32
N GLY A 630 -54.05 -16.40 31.65
CA GLY A 630 -53.10 -17.35 32.25
C GLY A 630 -53.60 -18.80 32.37
N GLY A 631 -52.65 -19.75 32.31
CA GLY A 631 -52.88 -21.19 32.55
C GLY A 631 -51.65 -21.88 33.14
N LYS A 632 -51.67 -22.17 34.45
CA LYS A 632 -50.58 -22.83 35.19
C LYS A 632 -50.46 -24.34 34.92
N LEU A 633 -49.31 -24.90 35.36
CA LEU A 633 -48.97 -26.30 35.76
C LEU A 633 -47.97 -27.01 34.80
N ALA A 634 -47.04 -27.91 35.20
CA ALA A 634 -46.42 -28.32 36.48
C ALA A 634 -45.37 -29.45 36.19
N ASN A 635 -44.31 -29.75 36.97
CA ASN A 635 -43.52 -29.07 38.01
C ASN A 635 -42.25 -29.92 38.36
N GLY A 636 -41.17 -29.33 38.90
CA GLY A 636 -40.01 -30.02 39.53
C GLY A 636 -38.67 -29.84 38.79
N HIS A 637 -37.65 -29.10 39.26
CA HIS A 637 -36.92 -29.00 40.56
C HIS A 637 -35.88 -30.10 40.84
N ALA A 638 -34.60 -29.71 40.78
CA ALA A 638 -33.57 -29.80 41.83
C ALA A 638 -32.30 -29.09 41.29
N GLU A 639 -31.85 -27.92 41.77
CA GLU A 639 -31.17 -27.64 43.06
C GLU A 639 -29.90 -28.50 43.26
N ALA A 640 -28.73 -27.99 43.67
CA ALA A 640 -28.30 -26.68 44.18
C ALA A 640 -26.77 -26.49 43.87
N ASP A 641 -26.01 -25.44 44.20
CA ASP A 641 -26.18 -24.19 44.97
C ASP A 641 -24.96 -23.28 44.68
N VAL A 642 -25.03 -21.98 45.01
CA VAL A 642 -24.06 -21.17 45.81
C VAL A 642 -24.32 -19.66 45.64
N ALA A 643 -24.88 -19.07 46.70
CA ALA A 643 -24.76 -17.69 47.18
C ALA A 643 -25.13 -16.51 46.26
N ALA A 644 -26.28 -15.89 46.60
CA ALA A 644 -26.60 -14.52 46.22
C ALA A 644 -25.68 -13.48 46.90
N ALA A 645 -25.42 -12.38 46.20
CA ALA A 645 -25.08 -11.10 46.79
C ALA A 645 -26.08 -10.07 46.23
N GLU A 646 -27.10 -9.74 47.01
CA GLU A 646 -28.06 -8.69 46.66
C GLU A 646 -27.36 -7.33 46.74
N GLY A 647 -27.34 -6.62 45.62
CA GLY A 647 -26.99 -5.21 45.54
C GLY A 647 -28.15 -4.47 44.88
N GLU A 648 -28.89 -3.68 45.67
CA GLU A 648 -29.85 -2.73 45.13
C GLU A 648 -29.10 -1.72 44.26
N ALA A 649 -29.55 -1.55 43.02
CA ALA A 649 -29.18 -0.45 42.15
C ALA A 649 -30.48 0.16 41.62
N ASP A 650 -30.62 1.49 41.77
CA ASP A 650 -31.79 2.23 41.32
C ASP A 650 -32.04 2.02 39.82
N GLY A 651 -33.32 1.97 39.44
CA GLY A 651 -33.72 2.05 38.05
C GLY A 651 -33.61 3.49 37.56
N ASP A 652 -32.67 3.74 36.65
CA ASP A 652 -32.73 4.87 35.71
C ASP A 652 -33.08 4.28 34.34
N ASP A 653 -34.16 4.77 33.74
CA ASP A 653 -34.81 4.20 32.56
C ASP A 653 -34.15 4.78 31.30
N ASP A 654 -32.96 4.26 30.94
CA ASP A 654 -32.14 4.75 29.83
C ASP A 654 -32.69 4.29 28.46
N ALA A 655 -33.90 4.77 28.14
CA ALA A 655 -34.67 4.39 26.97
C ALA A 655 -34.01 4.88 25.67
N VAL A 656 -33.30 3.96 24.99
CA VAL A 656 -32.59 4.21 23.74
C VAL A 656 -33.57 4.64 22.65
N ARG A 657 -33.31 5.77 21.98
CA ARG A 657 -34.17 6.28 20.90
C ARG A 657 -33.71 5.75 19.53
N THR A 658 -34.67 5.43 18.67
CA THR A 658 -34.46 5.08 17.27
C THR A 658 -34.36 6.32 16.38
N LEU A 659 -33.94 6.14 15.13
CA LEU A 659 -33.82 7.21 14.13
C LEU A 659 -35.13 7.99 13.89
N ASP A 660 -36.29 7.32 14.01
CA ASP A 660 -37.63 7.93 13.90
C ASP A 660 -38.18 8.43 15.25
N GLY A 661 -37.37 8.43 16.31
CA GLY A 661 -37.70 8.96 17.63
C GLY A 661 -38.57 8.06 18.51
N GLN A 662 -38.73 6.78 18.15
CA GLN A 662 -39.41 5.79 19.00
C GLN A 662 -38.47 5.33 20.12
N THR A 663 -39.00 5.02 21.30
CA THR A 663 -38.23 4.44 22.42
C THR A 663 -38.13 2.92 22.26
N ALA A 664 -36.91 2.39 22.22
CA ALA A 664 -36.61 0.96 22.28
C ALA A 664 -36.29 0.52 23.73
N GLU A 665 -36.47 -0.76 24.01
CA GLU A 665 -36.20 -1.35 25.34
C GLU A 665 -34.69 -1.47 25.63
N ASP A 666 -33.87 -1.66 24.59
CA ASP A 666 -32.41 -1.70 24.66
C ASP A 666 -31.74 -1.26 23.34
N GLU A 667 -30.40 -1.21 23.33
CA GLU A 667 -29.61 -0.85 22.14
C GLU A 667 -29.81 -1.84 20.96
N PHE A 668 -30.03 -3.12 21.25
CA PHE A 668 -30.21 -4.19 20.25
C PHE A 668 -31.54 -4.05 19.51
N ALA A 669 -32.63 -3.79 20.24
CA ALA A 669 -33.94 -3.50 19.69
C ALA A 669 -33.94 -2.19 18.90
N SER A 670 -33.22 -1.17 19.38
CA SER A 670 -33.05 0.10 18.63
C SER A 670 -32.42 -0.15 17.27
N ASP A 671 -31.33 -0.93 17.22
CA ASP A 671 -30.63 -1.27 15.98
C ASP A 671 -31.45 -2.11 15.01
N ALA A 672 -32.19 -3.10 15.51
CA ALA A 672 -33.09 -3.90 14.68
C ALA A 672 -34.16 -3.01 14.00
N ILE A 673 -34.70 -2.04 14.73
CA ILE A 673 -35.67 -1.06 14.20
C ILE A 673 -34.97 -0.09 13.23
N ASN A 674 -33.79 0.43 13.57
CA ASN A 674 -33.02 1.34 12.72
C ASN A 674 -32.64 0.69 11.37
N TYR A 675 -32.25 -0.58 11.38
CA TYR A 675 -31.98 -1.36 10.17
C TYR A 675 -33.22 -1.48 9.27
N GLN A 676 -34.38 -1.82 9.85
CA GLN A 676 -35.65 -1.89 9.10
C GLN A 676 -36.07 -0.52 8.55
N ILE A 677 -35.90 0.57 9.30
CA ILE A 677 -36.16 1.95 8.83
C ILE A 677 -35.28 2.28 7.62
N LEU A 678 -33.98 2.00 7.69
CA LEU A 678 -33.04 2.29 6.60
C LEU A 678 -33.33 1.47 5.34
N LEU A 679 -33.68 0.19 5.46
CA LEU A 679 -34.17 -0.62 4.33
C LEU A 679 -35.47 -0.05 3.74
N GLY A 680 -36.46 0.28 4.57
CA GLY A 680 -37.72 0.88 4.11
C GLY A 680 -37.52 2.22 3.38
N LYS A 681 -36.54 3.03 3.81
CA LYS A 681 -36.14 4.25 3.10
C LYS A 681 -35.47 3.96 1.74
N ILE A 682 -34.68 2.87 1.62
CA ILE A 682 -34.11 2.44 0.33
C ILE A 682 -35.24 2.08 -0.63
N ASP A 683 -36.19 1.25 -0.20
CA ASP A 683 -37.26 0.78 -1.07
C ASP A 683 -38.19 1.94 -1.49
N ALA A 684 -38.51 2.85 -0.56
CA ALA A 684 -39.23 4.09 -0.87
C ALA A 684 -38.44 5.06 -1.77
N MET A 685 -37.10 4.99 -1.81
CA MET A 685 -36.29 5.70 -2.79
C MET A 685 -36.40 5.02 -4.16
N LEU A 686 -36.30 3.70 -4.26
CA LEU A 686 -36.42 2.96 -5.52
C LEU A 686 -37.79 3.17 -6.19
N GLU A 687 -38.87 3.14 -5.42
CA GLU A 687 -40.22 3.47 -5.89
C GLU A 687 -40.29 4.90 -6.47
N ARG A 688 -39.70 5.89 -5.78
CA ARG A 688 -39.60 7.29 -6.27
C ARG A 688 -38.83 7.37 -7.59
N LEU A 689 -37.75 6.60 -7.73
CA LEU A 689 -36.88 6.57 -8.91
C LEU A 689 -37.44 5.71 -10.06
N LYS A 690 -38.46 4.88 -9.82
CA LYS A 690 -39.04 3.89 -10.74
C LYS A 690 -38.02 2.86 -11.21
N LEU A 691 -37.20 2.40 -10.27
CA LEU A 691 -36.31 1.26 -10.43
C LEU A 691 -36.96 0.05 -9.77
N ASP A 692 -36.91 -1.11 -10.41
CA ASP A 692 -37.29 -2.38 -9.78
C ASP A 692 -36.18 -2.76 -8.76
N ALA A 693 -36.56 -3.38 -7.64
CA ALA A 693 -35.80 -3.41 -6.38
C ALA A 693 -35.08 -4.72 -6.03
#